data_AF-A0A3L8PJB7-F1
#
_entry.id   AF-A0A3L8PJB7-F1
#
_cell.length_a   1.000
_cell.length_b   1.000
_cell.length_c   1.000
_cell.angle_alpha   90.00
_cell.angle_beta   90.00
_cell.angle_gamma   90.00
#
_symmetry.space_group_name_H-M   'P 1'
#
loop_
_entity.id
_entity.type
_entity.pdbx_description
1 polymer ?
#
loop_
_entity_poly.entity_id
_entity_poly.type
_entity_poly.pdbx_seq_one_letter_code
_entity_poly.pdbx_strand_id
1 'polypeptide(L)'
;MQIRYSEAVRTAATSVARPRVFAFLVAFVLACAAALLAVPAAHAAAVNNAEALRSEVSSSGTDSTVTLAADIDVTGVLATGRSLTLDLAGHHLTADGVELAPGSDLRIVDGVGGGALTTAAPAGSRRAGIRTTDAALVINGGTITAIGAPGVEGGDGGAGIGGSVDGDAGNVFIAGGSVTATGGPRSAGIGSGFRGMGGRVVITGGTVEARSELHGAGIGAGAVAATSGEVLITGGTVTALGGRGGAGIGGGLSSQGATVDLLGGEIVARSELGLGIGGGYAGGANEDGGDVVIGEHARVTASSSSHEISAIGARHYVPDNGEPPFGSLTVAGELILPADTALIVQDGITVPVTATGRITGDGAIKGAGTIANAGAITNADVSVDVTGHHYLVTFEPNLPVGEETPERVRVYASTFAAGGRDLAPSPAAGTLAGWFSAREGGEEFTTTTPLTADRTVYAQWTPDRIALRPETTAVTAGDVVPFEVELLSDQLPIRDVTDEVVVSETEGVDVTDDGVLLTRAGDAIVTVTLPGEPELTTTATIAVTPGDIASLALSLPDRVDQGESLTATVEGADRFGNARPDAPELVTLTSDHPSDVIDGLTITFPAASEHVITATLDSDPSVTDSATVTVVPAAVPEPPAEEPSPEEPAVDQPVRPSAGGPARAGGALPDAGGVDAALVLAAVGLVAGAAVVLGAARTRRS
;
A
#
# COMPACT_ATOMS: atom_id res chain seq x y z
N MET A 1 47.39 -27.83 -41.67
CA MET A 1 47.17 -28.14 -40.24
C MET A 1 45.83 -27.50 -39.84
N GLN A 2 44.71 -28.05 -40.33
CA GLN A 2 43.87 -29.10 -39.72
C GLN A 2 43.06 -28.65 -38.48
N ILE A 3 41.79 -28.32 -38.75
CA ILE A 3 40.56 -28.64 -38.00
C ILE A 3 40.44 -28.17 -36.53
N ARG A 4 39.51 -27.24 -36.29
CA ARG A 4 38.26 -27.34 -35.46
C ARG A 4 37.52 -25.99 -35.58
N TYR A 5 36.36 -25.88 -36.24
CA TYR A 5 35.00 -26.16 -35.72
C TYR A 5 34.83 -25.64 -34.27
N SER A 6 34.15 -24.52 -33.96
CA SER A 6 32.80 -24.03 -34.30
C SER A 6 31.65 -24.74 -33.56
N GLU A 7 31.47 -24.45 -32.27
CA GLU A 7 30.32 -24.95 -31.50
C GLU A 7 29.87 -24.05 -30.31
N ALA A 8 30.23 -22.77 -30.29
CA ALA A 8 29.93 -21.85 -29.17
C ALA A 8 28.64 -21.00 -29.32
N VAL A 9 27.81 -21.24 -30.34
CA VAL A 9 26.62 -20.40 -30.67
C VAL A 9 25.37 -21.26 -30.97
N ARG A 10 25.23 -22.42 -30.33
CA ARG A 10 24.08 -23.33 -30.55
C ARG A 10 23.47 -24.00 -29.31
N THR A 11 23.59 -23.39 -28.12
CA THR A 11 22.93 -23.90 -26.91
C THR A 11 22.35 -22.79 -26.02
N ALA A 12 21.49 -21.93 -26.58
CA ALA A 12 20.81 -20.87 -25.82
C ALA A 12 19.36 -20.57 -26.28
N ALA A 13 18.76 -21.41 -27.14
CA ALA A 13 17.49 -21.10 -27.81
C ALA A 13 16.55 -22.29 -28.04
N THR A 14 16.54 -23.28 -27.15
CA THR A 14 15.50 -24.33 -27.10
C THR A 14 15.22 -24.79 -25.66
N SER A 15 14.66 -23.89 -24.84
CA SER A 15 13.91 -24.25 -23.63
C SER A 15 12.55 -23.54 -23.64
N VAL A 16 11.79 -23.77 -24.71
CA VAL A 16 10.37 -23.38 -24.74
C VAL A 16 9.62 -24.48 -24.02
N ALA A 17 8.98 -24.15 -22.89
CA ALA A 17 8.24 -25.06 -22.02
C ALA A 17 6.94 -25.62 -22.65
N ARG A 18 7.07 -26.32 -23.79
CA ARG A 18 5.95 -26.87 -24.59
C ARG A 18 6.36 -28.22 -25.19
N PRO A 19 6.33 -29.30 -24.39
CA PRO A 19 5.39 -30.36 -24.75
C PRO A 19 4.61 -30.99 -23.58
N ARG A 20 5.00 -30.76 -22.31
CA ARG A 20 4.41 -31.44 -21.13
C ARG A 20 2.88 -31.24 -21.03
N VAL A 21 2.40 -29.99 -21.00
CA VAL A 21 0.95 -29.67 -20.86
C VAL A 21 0.09 -30.33 -21.95
N PHE A 22 0.58 -30.46 -23.18
CA PHE A 22 -0.19 -31.04 -24.29
C PHE A 22 -0.26 -32.57 -24.23
N ALA A 23 0.80 -33.24 -23.75
CA ALA A 23 0.77 -34.66 -23.43
C ALA A 23 -0.18 -34.95 -22.25
N PHE A 24 -0.15 -34.09 -21.22
CA PHE A 24 -1.10 -34.15 -20.10
C PHE A 24 -2.56 -33.99 -20.54
N LEU A 25 -2.88 -33.08 -21.47
CA LEU A 25 -4.26 -32.91 -21.94
C LEU A 25 -4.82 -34.19 -22.62
N VAL A 26 -3.99 -34.91 -23.38
CA VAL A 26 -4.37 -36.18 -24.03
C VAL A 26 -4.52 -37.31 -23.00
N ALA A 27 -3.62 -37.38 -22.01
CA ALA A 27 -3.74 -38.34 -20.91
C ALA A 27 -4.94 -38.04 -19.98
N PHE A 28 -5.25 -36.76 -19.75
CA PHE A 28 -6.40 -36.31 -18.98
C PHE A 28 -7.72 -36.68 -19.69
N VAL A 29 -7.80 -36.51 -21.01
CA VAL A 29 -8.96 -36.98 -21.80
C VAL A 29 -9.12 -38.50 -21.74
N LEU A 30 -8.05 -39.31 -21.76
CA LEU A 30 -8.17 -40.77 -21.58
C LEU A 30 -8.57 -41.16 -20.15
N ALA A 31 -7.99 -40.53 -19.12
CA ALA A 31 -8.34 -40.81 -17.71
C ALA A 31 -9.78 -40.38 -17.38
N CYS A 32 -10.22 -39.21 -17.86
CA CYS A 32 -11.60 -38.77 -17.73
C CYS A 32 -12.57 -39.61 -18.57
N ALA A 33 -12.18 -40.12 -19.73
CA ALA A 33 -13.01 -41.05 -20.51
C ALA A 33 -13.28 -42.37 -19.75
N ALA A 34 -12.31 -42.86 -18.97
CA ALA A 34 -12.52 -43.98 -18.05
C ALA A 34 -13.36 -43.62 -16.81
N ALA A 35 -13.30 -42.36 -16.34
CA ALA A 35 -14.06 -41.90 -15.17
C ALA A 35 -15.53 -41.54 -15.47
N LEU A 36 -15.88 -41.19 -16.72
CA LEU A 36 -17.21 -40.70 -17.10
C LEU A 36 -18.12 -41.73 -17.80
N LEU A 37 -17.62 -42.91 -18.13
CA LEU A 37 -18.46 -43.97 -18.68
C LEU A 37 -19.19 -44.68 -17.56
N ALA A 38 -20.49 -44.39 -17.43
CA ALA A 38 -21.44 -45.28 -16.76
C ALA A 38 -21.58 -46.57 -17.59
N VAL A 39 -20.63 -47.48 -17.44
CA VAL A 39 -20.71 -48.84 -18.01
C VAL A 39 -21.97 -49.49 -17.44
N PRO A 40 -22.87 -50.05 -18.27
CA PRO A 40 -24.07 -50.72 -17.77
C PRO A 40 -23.65 -51.92 -16.93
N ALA A 41 -24.00 -51.91 -15.64
CA ALA A 41 -23.52 -52.89 -14.66
C ALA A 41 -23.77 -54.33 -15.11
N ALA A 42 -22.70 -55.02 -15.48
CA ALA A 42 -22.72 -56.46 -15.70
C ALA A 42 -22.86 -57.17 -14.35
N HIS A 43 -24.09 -57.51 -13.99
CA HIS A 43 -24.45 -58.27 -12.78
C HIS A 43 -23.99 -57.62 -11.46
N ALA A 44 -24.83 -56.77 -10.87
CA ALA A 44 -24.64 -56.27 -9.51
C ALA A 44 -24.90 -57.39 -8.48
N ALA A 45 -23.84 -57.97 -7.94
CA ALA A 45 -23.91 -58.98 -6.89
C ALA A 45 -24.06 -58.29 -5.52
N ALA A 46 -25.25 -58.39 -4.92
CA ALA A 46 -25.52 -57.86 -3.58
C ALA A 46 -24.96 -58.80 -2.50
N VAL A 47 -23.97 -58.35 -1.73
CA VAL A 47 -23.29 -59.14 -0.69
C VAL A 47 -23.58 -58.60 0.70
N ASN A 48 -23.92 -59.47 1.64
CA ASN A 48 -24.33 -59.12 3.01
C ASN A 48 -23.48 -59.79 4.11
N ASN A 49 -22.39 -60.47 3.73
CA ASN A 49 -21.46 -61.11 4.65
C ASN A 49 -20.08 -61.30 3.98
N ALA A 50 -19.05 -61.55 4.81
CA ALA A 50 -17.66 -61.64 4.37
C ALA A 50 -17.31 -62.87 3.50
N GLU A 51 -18.08 -63.96 3.58
CA GLU A 51 -17.85 -65.15 2.74
C GLU A 51 -18.36 -64.91 1.32
N ALA A 52 -19.58 -64.37 1.20
CA ALA A 52 -20.15 -63.93 -0.07
C ALA A 52 -19.29 -62.86 -0.75
N LEU A 53 -18.82 -61.85 -0.01
CA LEU A 53 -17.92 -60.82 -0.53
C LEU A 53 -16.61 -61.43 -1.07
N ARG A 54 -15.93 -62.28 -0.30
CA ARG A 54 -14.68 -62.94 -0.75
C ARG A 54 -14.90 -63.80 -2.00
N SER A 55 -15.98 -64.57 -2.05
CA SER A 55 -16.31 -65.40 -3.22
C SER A 55 -16.55 -64.56 -4.48
N GLU A 56 -17.19 -63.40 -4.34
CA GLU A 56 -17.53 -62.57 -5.50
C GLU A 56 -16.32 -61.77 -6.01
N VAL A 57 -15.51 -61.17 -5.14
CA VAL A 57 -14.32 -60.41 -5.58
C VAL A 57 -13.21 -61.29 -6.17
N SER A 58 -13.24 -62.59 -5.90
CA SER A 58 -12.30 -63.58 -6.46
C SER A 58 -12.88 -64.44 -7.60
N SER A 59 -14.13 -64.18 -8.01
CA SER A 59 -14.78 -64.89 -9.12
C SER A 59 -14.10 -64.64 -10.46
N SER A 60 -14.17 -65.58 -11.40
CA SER A 60 -13.53 -65.48 -12.73
C SER A 60 -14.31 -64.64 -13.75
N GLY A 61 -14.97 -63.56 -13.30
CA GLY A 61 -15.71 -62.63 -14.15
C GLY A 61 -14.83 -61.53 -14.77
N THR A 62 -15.44 -60.67 -15.59
CA THR A 62 -14.83 -59.41 -16.04
C THR A 62 -15.78 -58.27 -15.73
N ASP A 63 -15.29 -57.23 -15.05
CA ASP A 63 -15.94 -55.92 -14.98
C ASP A 63 -17.35 -55.90 -14.35
N SER A 64 -17.58 -56.73 -13.32
CA SER A 64 -18.83 -56.74 -12.55
C SER A 64 -18.81 -55.78 -11.35
N THR A 65 -20.01 -55.36 -10.93
CA THR A 65 -20.22 -54.56 -9.73
C THR A 65 -20.54 -55.47 -8.54
N VAL A 66 -19.84 -55.28 -7.43
CA VAL A 66 -20.11 -55.92 -6.14
C VAL A 66 -20.66 -54.86 -5.21
N THR A 67 -21.92 -54.99 -4.80
CA THR A 67 -22.62 -53.99 -4.00
C THR A 67 -22.81 -54.50 -2.58
N LEU A 68 -22.39 -53.73 -1.58
CA LEU A 68 -22.66 -54.07 -0.19
C LEU A 68 -24.16 -53.91 0.11
N ALA A 69 -24.73 -54.84 0.87
CA ALA A 69 -26.12 -54.82 1.33
C ALA A 69 -26.23 -54.90 2.87
N ALA A 70 -25.09 -54.85 3.55
CA ALA A 70 -24.92 -54.78 5.00
C ALA A 70 -23.49 -54.31 5.30
N ASP A 71 -23.26 -53.86 6.53
CA ASP A 71 -21.90 -53.66 7.04
C ASP A 71 -21.19 -55.02 7.18
N ILE A 72 -19.95 -55.11 6.73
CA ILE A 72 -19.20 -56.37 6.60
C ILE A 72 -17.81 -56.23 7.24
N ASP A 73 -17.46 -57.16 8.12
CA ASP A 73 -16.13 -57.31 8.70
C ASP A 73 -15.43 -58.54 8.11
N VAL A 74 -14.29 -58.32 7.47
CA VAL A 74 -13.48 -59.33 6.77
C VAL A 74 -12.22 -59.62 7.60
N THR A 75 -12.26 -60.66 8.42
CA THR A 75 -11.05 -61.17 9.09
C THR A 75 -10.01 -61.61 8.06
N GLY A 76 -8.79 -61.09 8.13
CA GLY A 76 -7.75 -61.30 7.13
C GLY A 76 -7.91 -60.44 5.87
N VAL A 77 -7.07 -60.73 4.88
CA VAL A 77 -6.95 -59.93 3.65
C VAL A 77 -8.14 -60.17 2.71
N LEU A 78 -8.69 -59.08 2.16
CA LEU A 78 -9.63 -59.10 1.04
C LEU A 78 -8.86 -59.01 -0.28
N ALA A 79 -8.58 -60.16 -0.90
CA ALA A 79 -7.92 -60.22 -2.21
C ALA A 79 -8.93 -60.21 -3.36
N THR A 80 -8.79 -59.26 -4.29
CA THR A 80 -9.56 -59.24 -5.55
C THR A 80 -8.82 -60.07 -6.60
N GLY A 81 -9.54 -60.93 -7.33
CA GLY A 81 -8.96 -61.80 -8.35
C GLY A 81 -8.97 -61.22 -9.76
N ARG A 82 -9.53 -60.02 -9.94
CA ARG A 82 -9.88 -59.41 -11.24
C ARG A 82 -10.23 -57.93 -11.08
N SER A 83 -10.38 -57.24 -12.21
CA SER A 83 -10.97 -55.89 -12.25
C SER A 83 -12.46 -55.96 -11.88
N LEU A 84 -12.89 -55.03 -11.02
CA LEU A 84 -14.27 -54.93 -10.53
C LEU A 84 -14.59 -53.54 -9.97
N THR A 85 -15.88 -53.23 -9.89
CA THR A 85 -16.37 -52.10 -9.10
C THR A 85 -16.92 -52.57 -7.76
N LEU A 86 -16.40 -52.05 -6.66
CA LEU A 86 -16.95 -52.22 -5.31
C LEU A 86 -17.80 -50.99 -4.97
N ASP A 87 -19.11 -51.19 -4.88
CA ASP A 87 -20.06 -50.17 -4.43
C ASP A 87 -20.35 -50.35 -2.95
N LEU A 88 -19.91 -49.39 -2.14
CA LEU A 88 -20.12 -49.37 -0.70
C LEU A 88 -21.59 -49.16 -0.34
N ALA A 89 -22.38 -48.52 -1.21
CA ALA A 89 -23.83 -48.33 -1.07
C ALA A 89 -24.31 -47.90 0.33
N GLY A 90 -23.60 -46.99 1.00
CA GLY A 90 -23.93 -46.52 2.35
C GLY A 90 -23.49 -47.44 3.52
N HIS A 91 -22.74 -48.51 3.25
CA HIS A 91 -22.30 -49.50 4.25
C HIS A 91 -20.80 -49.42 4.60
N HIS A 92 -20.47 -49.93 5.78
CA HIS A 92 -19.10 -50.05 6.28
C HIS A 92 -18.49 -51.42 5.94
N LEU A 93 -17.34 -51.41 5.26
CA LEU A 93 -16.48 -52.57 5.05
C LEU A 93 -15.18 -52.43 5.85
N THR A 94 -14.90 -53.39 6.72
CA THR A 94 -13.64 -53.49 7.47
C THR A 94 -12.86 -54.70 6.99
N ALA A 95 -11.53 -54.58 6.86
CA ALA A 95 -10.64 -55.71 6.54
C ALA A 95 -9.22 -55.54 7.11
N ASP A 96 -8.48 -56.63 7.30
CA ASP A 96 -7.03 -56.62 7.63
C ASP A 96 -6.14 -56.26 6.42
N GLY A 97 -6.70 -55.46 5.50
CA GLY A 97 -6.09 -55.02 4.25
C GLY A 97 -6.79 -55.54 3.00
N VAL A 98 -6.68 -54.77 1.92
CA VAL A 98 -7.15 -55.12 0.57
C VAL A 98 -5.95 -55.40 -0.33
N GLU A 99 -6.12 -56.30 -1.29
CA GLU A 99 -5.05 -56.77 -2.17
C GLU A 99 -5.57 -56.91 -3.61
N LEU A 100 -5.06 -56.06 -4.51
CA LEU A 100 -5.44 -56.12 -5.92
C LEU A 100 -4.61 -57.19 -6.64
N ALA A 101 -5.22 -57.88 -7.61
CA ALA A 101 -4.49 -58.74 -8.53
C ALA A 101 -3.61 -57.92 -9.48
N PRO A 102 -2.38 -58.35 -9.79
CA PRO A 102 -1.57 -57.74 -10.84
C PRO A 102 -2.32 -57.65 -12.18
N GLY A 103 -2.23 -56.51 -12.85
CA GLY A 103 -2.95 -56.20 -14.08
C GLY A 103 -4.45 -55.93 -13.92
N SER A 104 -4.94 -55.66 -12.71
CA SER A 104 -6.36 -55.40 -12.43
C SER A 104 -6.66 -54.02 -11.85
N ASP A 105 -7.90 -53.58 -12.06
CA ASP A 105 -8.44 -52.29 -11.62
C ASP A 105 -9.52 -52.51 -10.55
N LEU A 106 -9.30 -52.00 -9.33
CA LEU A 106 -10.36 -51.91 -8.31
C LEU A 106 -10.95 -50.50 -8.33
N ARG A 107 -12.22 -50.38 -8.73
CA ARG A 107 -12.98 -49.12 -8.67
C ARG A 107 -13.85 -49.10 -7.41
N ILE A 108 -13.64 -48.16 -6.51
CA ILE A 108 -14.50 -47.93 -5.35
C ILE A 108 -15.47 -46.79 -5.64
N VAL A 109 -16.75 -47.04 -5.35
CA VAL A 109 -17.83 -46.05 -5.44
C VAL A 109 -18.70 -46.12 -4.18
N ASP A 110 -19.44 -45.05 -3.92
CA ASP A 110 -20.49 -45.00 -2.91
C ASP A 110 -21.59 -44.08 -3.46
N GLY A 111 -22.50 -44.66 -4.26
CA GLY A 111 -23.55 -43.87 -4.92
C GLY A 111 -24.67 -43.40 -3.98
N VAL A 112 -24.81 -44.06 -2.83
CA VAL A 112 -25.82 -43.77 -1.81
C VAL A 112 -25.31 -42.72 -0.81
N GLY A 113 -24.02 -42.74 -0.49
CA GLY A 113 -23.40 -41.86 0.48
C GLY A 113 -23.40 -42.46 1.89
N GLY A 114 -22.33 -42.18 2.64
CA GLY A 114 -22.13 -42.68 4.01
C GLY A 114 -21.37 -44.01 4.09
N GLY A 115 -21.09 -44.65 2.96
CA GLY A 115 -20.31 -45.88 2.90
C GLY A 115 -18.84 -45.63 3.24
N ALA A 116 -18.20 -46.63 3.85
CA ALA A 116 -16.80 -46.54 4.25
C ALA A 116 -16.03 -47.85 4.02
N LEU A 117 -14.75 -47.72 3.68
CA LEU A 117 -13.79 -48.82 3.65
C LEU A 117 -12.69 -48.53 4.68
N THR A 118 -12.61 -49.34 5.73
CA THR A 118 -11.51 -49.29 6.70
C THR A 118 -10.60 -50.49 6.51
N THR A 119 -9.33 -50.24 6.21
CA THR A 119 -8.32 -51.27 6.02
C THR A 119 -7.11 -50.99 6.91
N ALA A 120 -6.67 -52.00 7.66
CA ALA A 120 -5.47 -51.90 8.49
C ALA A 120 -4.65 -53.18 8.36
N ALA A 121 -3.46 -53.09 7.77
CA ALA A 121 -2.59 -54.25 7.64
C ALA A 121 -2.04 -54.68 9.01
N PRO A 122 -2.08 -55.98 9.38
CA PRO A 122 -1.64 -56.46 10.69
C PRO A 122 -0.18 -56.11 11.00
N ALA A 123 0.13 -55.88 12.28
CA ALA A 123 1.48 -55.63 12.75
C ALA A 123 2.46 -56.72 12.31
N GLY A 124 3.63 -56.31 11.83
CA GLY A 124 4.65 -57.23 11.30
C GLY A 124 4.36 -57.86 9.94
N SER A 125 3.17 -57.64 9.33
CA SER A 125 2.86 -58.19 8.00
C SER A 125 3.64 -57.53 6.85
N ARG A 126 4.22 -56.34 7.06
CA ARG A 126 4.93 -55.52 6.05
C ARG A 126 4.07 -55.14 4.83
N ARG A 127 2.75 -55.35 4.89
CA ARG A 127 1.80 -55.09 3.80
C ARG A 127 1.30 -53.66 3.80
N ALA A 128 0.90 -53.17 2.63
CA ALA A 128 0.07 -51.97 2.53
C ALA A 128 -1.35 -52.20 3.06
N GLY A 129 -2.04 -51.14 3.47
CA GLY A 129 -3.46 -51.17 3.84
C GLY A 129 -4.32 -51.56 2.63
N ILE A 130 -4.12 -50.87 1.50
CA ILE A 130 -4.61 -51.30 0.19
C ILE A 130 -3.40 -51.51 -0.72
N ARG A 131 -3.10 -52.76 -1.12
CA ARG A 131 -1.94 -53.07 -1.97
C ARG A 131 -2.27 -52.96 -3.45
N THR A 132 -1.54 -52.12 -4.18
CA THR A 132 -1.77 -51.82 -5.61
C THR A 132 -0.61 -52.21 -6.53
N THR A 133 0.45 -52.89 -6.06
CA THR A 133 1.59 -53.32 -6.89
C THR A 133 1.12 -53.99 -8.19
N ASP A 134 1.60 -53.50 -9.34
CA ASP A 134 1.19 -53.87 -10.71
C ASP A 134 -0.32 -53.73 -11.03
N ALA A 135 -1.08 -52.97 -10.24
CA ALA A 135 -2.53 -52.80 -10.34
C ALA A 135 -2.94 -51.31 -10.33
N ALA A 136 -4.24 -51.03 -10.49
CA ALA A 136 -4.79 -49.68 -10.34
C ALA A 136 -5.93 -49.63 -9.31
N LEU A 137 -5.90 -48.62 -8.43
CA LEU A 137 -7.00 -48.28 -7.53
C LEU A 137 -7.66 -46.99 -8.03
N VAL A 138 -9.00 -46.99 -8.13
CA VAL A 138 -9.80 -45.82 -8.55
C VAL A 138 -10.87 -45.52 -7.50
N ILE A 139 -10.71 -44.44 -6.74
CA ILE A 139 -11.66 -44.01 -5.70
C ILE A 139 -12.51 -42.85 -6.24
N ASN A 140 -13.84 -43.00 -6.22
CA ASN A 140 -14.77 -41.96 -6.69
C ASN A 140 -15.71 -41.44 -5.60
N GLY A 141 -15.76 -42.09 -4.45
CA GLY A 141 -16.69 -41.79 -3.36
C GLY A 141 -16.43 -42.67 -2.13
N GLY A 142 -17.21 -42.42 -1.07
CA GLY A 142 -17.08 -43.08 0.23
C GLY A 142 -16.00 -42.49 1.12
N THR A 143 -15.91 -43.01 2.35
CA THR A 143 -14.85 -42.70 3.31
C THR A 143 -13.84 -43.84 3.35
N ILE A 144 -12.61 -43.61 2.89
CA ILE A 144 -11.57 -44.64 2.76
C ILE A 144 -10.49 -44.38 3.80
N THR A 145 -10.33 -45.29 4.76
CA THR A 145 -9.23 -45.29 5.73
C THR A 145 -8.30 -46.47 5.41
N ALA A 146 -7.04 -46.19 5.11
CA ALA A 146 -6.07 -47.21 4.71
C ALA A 146 -4.77 -47.08 5.50
N ILE A 147 -4.49 -48.05 6.35
CA ILE A 147 -3.37 -48.05 7.29
C ILE A 147 -2.42 -49.19 6.90
N GLY A 148 -1.20 -48.81 6.53
CA GLY A 148 -0.10 -49.73 6.26
C GLY A 148 0.38 -50.43 7.53
N ALA A 149 1.04 -51.58 7.37
CA ALA A 149 1.42 -52.39 8.52
C ALA A 149 2.34 -51.59 9.47
N PRO A 150 1.99 -51.44 10.75
CA PRO A 150 2.88 -50.76 11.69
C PRO A 150 4.16 -51.57 11.84
N GLY A 151 5.28 -50.86 11.93
CA GLY A 151 6.57 -51.48 12.17
C GLY A 151 6.59 -52.15 13.54
N VAL A 152 7.27 -53.29 13.64
CA VAL A 152 7.88 -53.69 14.91
C VAL A 152 8.98 -52.67 15.27
N GLU A 153 9.47 -52.65 16.50
CA GLU A 153 10.46 -51.65 16.95
C GLU A 153 11.71 -51.63 16.03
N GLY A 154 11.90 -50.53 15.27
CA GLY A 154 12.95 -50.37 14.26
C GLY A 154 12.71 -51.03 12.88
N GLY A 155 11.56 -51.68 12.69
CA GLY A 155 11.16 -52.40 11.47
C GLY A 155 10.38 -51.55 10.45
N ASP A 156 10.25 -52.10 9.24
CA ASP A 156 9.65 -51.44 8.07
C ASP A 156 8.16 -51.80 7.92
N GLY A 157 7.33 -50.81 7.59
CA GLY A 157 5.89 -50.97 7.32
C GLY A 157 5.52 -50.93 5.83
N GLY A 158 4.28 -51.22 5.46
CA GLY A 158 3.79 -50.95 4.10
C GLY A 158 3.18 -49.54 3.97
N ALA A 159 2.84 -49.13 2.74
CA ALA A 159 2.13 -47.87 2.51
C ALA A 159 0.68 -47.90 3.04
N GLY A 160 0.05 -46.75 3.22
CA GLY A 160 -1.40 -46.71 3.48
C GLY A 160 -2.16 -47.27 2.27
N ILE A 161 -1.94 -46.63 1.12
CA ILE A 161 -2.39 -47.09 -0.20
C ILE A 161 -1.16 -47.22 -1.10
N GLY A 162 -0.87 -48.43 -1.60
CA GLY A 162 0.12 -48.64 -2.64
C GLY A 162 1.02 -49.86 -2.43
N GLY A 163 2.31 -49.64 -2.20
CA GLY A 163 3.33 -50.69 -2.11
C GLY A 163 3.48 -51.32 -0.71
N SER A 164 3.70 -52.64 -0.66
CA SER A 164 4.29 -53.30 0.52
C SER A 164 5.78 -52.94 0.65
N VAL A 165 6.45 -53.36 1.72
CA VAL A 165 7.92 -53.30 1.78
C VAL A 165 8.55 -54.06 0.61
N ASP A 166 9.59 -53.47 0.01
CA ASP A 166 10.27 -53.92 -1.21
C ASP A 166 9.32 -54.05 -2.44
N GLY A 167 8.09 -53.55 -2.35
CA GLY A 167 7.07 -53.62 -3.40
C GLY A 167 6.75 -52.24 -3.97
N ASP A 168 6.84 -52.12 -5.30
CA ASP A 168 6.50 -50.91 -6.03
C ASP A 168 5.01 -50.57 -5.87
N ALA A 169 4.68 -49.28 -5.97
CA ALA A 169 3.28 -48.86 -6.00
C ALA A 169 2.76 -48.88 -7.44
N GLY A 170 1.57 -49.44 -7.63
CA GLY A 170 0.82 -49.26 -8.87
C GLY A 170 0.13 -47.90 -8.93
N ASN A 171 -0.85 -47.78 -9.83
CA ASN A 171 -1.52 -46.52 -10.08
C ASN A 171 -2.61 -46.26 -9.03
N VAL A 172 -2.72 -45.01 -8.57
CA VAL A 172 -3.77 -44.56 -7.65
C VAL A 172 -4.47 -43.35 -8.23
N PHE A 173 -5.79 -43.45 -8.42
CA PHE A 173 -6.65 -42.40 -8.94
C PHE A 173 -7.70 -42.03 -7.91
N ILE A 174 -7.78 -40.76 -7.50
CA ILE A 174 -8.77 -40.25 -6.56
C ILE A 174 -9.55 -39.13 -7.24
N ALA A 175 -10.82 -39.42 -7.56
CA ALA A 175 -11.74 -38.48 -8.18
C ALA A 175 -12.74 -37.86 -7.18
N GLY A 176 -12.91 -38.47 -6.01
CA GLY A 176 -13.86 -38.04 -4.98
C GLY A 176 -13.77 -38.89 -3.72
N GLY A 177 -14.65 -38.62 -2.76
CA GLY A 177 -14.65 -39.23 -1.43
C GLY A 177 -13.73 -38.52 -0.42
N SER A 178 -13.62 -39.11 0.77
CA SER A 178 -12.68 -38.70 1.82
C SER A 178 -11.68 -39.83 2.03
N VAL A 179 -10.40 -39.60 1.77
CA VAL A 179 -9.35 -40.62 1.79
C VAL A 179 -8.31 -40.27 2.84
N THR A 180 -8.17 -41.10 3.87
CA THR A 180 -7.10 -41.02 4.88
C THR A 180 -6.18 -42.22 4.71
N ALA A 181 -4.93 -41.98 4.31
CA ALA A 181 -3.94 -43.01 4.03
C ALA A 181 -2.70 -42.83 4.91
N THR A 182 -2.48 -43.75 5.84
CA THR A 182 -1.36 -43.72 6.80
C THR A 182 -0.37 -44.84 6.46
N GLY A 183 0.82 -44.46 6.01
CA GLY A 183 1.94 -45.38 5.79
C GLY A 183 2.62 -45.74 7.11
N GLY A 184 2.98 -47.00 7.27
CA GLY A 184 3.83 -47.44 8.36
C GLY A 184 5.26 -46.89 8.23
N PRO A 185 6.17 -47.26 9.15
CA PRO A 185 7.50 -46.69 9.19
C PRO A 185 8.28 -46.95 7.89
N ARG A 186 8.95 -45.90 7.40
CA ARG A 186 9.71 -45.84 6.13
C ARG A 186 8.87 -45.96 4.85
N SER A 187 7.55 -45.81 4.93
CA SER A 187 6.64 -46.01 3.78
C SER A 187 5.72 -44.83 3.57
N ALA A 188 5.25 -44.65 2.34
CA ALA A 188 4.41 -43.51 1.97
C ALA A 188 2.99 -43.63 2.53
N GLY A 189 2.32 -42.49 2.75
CA GLY A 189 0.87 -42.48 2.97
C GLY A 189 0.13 -43.03 1.75
N ILE A 190 0.35 -42.38 0.60
CA ILE A 190 -0.07 -42.87 -0.72
C ILE A 190 1.19 -43.04 -1.59
N GLY A 191 1.41 -44.25 -2.09
CA GLY A 191 2.54 -44.62 -2.93
C GLY A 191 3.31 -45.82 -2.38
N SER A 192 4.64 -45.81 -2.46
CA SER A 192 5.42 -47.04 -2.24
C SER A 192 5.70 -47.38 -0.77
N GLY A 193 5.93 -48.66 -0.51
CA GLY A 193 6.54 -49.10 0.74
C GLY A 193 8.05 -48.83 0.76
N PHE A 194 8.70 -49.10 1.89
CA PHE A 194 10.16 -49.01 2.02
C PHE A 194 10.87 -49.72 0.87
N ARG A 195 11.79 -49.00 0.19
CA ARG A 195 12.54 -49.39 -1.02
C ARG A 195 11.75 -49.63 -2.30
N GLY A 196 10.41 -49.71 -2.26
CA GLY A 196 9.60 -49.78 -3.47
C GLY A 196 9.67 -48.48 -4.26
N MET A 197 9.61 -48.56 -5.58
CA MET A 197 9.53 -47.39 -6.47
C MET A 197 8.16 -46.72 -6.36
N GLY A 198 8.16 -45.39 -6.37
CA GLY A 198 6.94 -44.59 -6.36
C GLY A 198 6.10 -44.82 -7.62
N GLY A 199 4.79 -45.00 -7.43
CA GLY A 199 3.81 -45.18 -8.50
C GLY A 199 3.28 -43.85 -9.04
N ARG A 200 2.28 -43.92 -9.92
CA ARG A 200 1.56 -42.74 -10.40
C ARG A 200 0.35 -42.45 -9.52
N VAL A 201 0.31 -41.26 -8.92
CA VAL A 201 -0.81 -40.78 -8.11
C VAL A 201 -1.49 -39.62 -8.83
N VAL A 202 -2.81 -39.75 -9.05
CA VAL A 202 -3.63 -38.72 -9.70
C VAL A 202 -4.79 -38.36 -8.77
N ILE A 203 -4.90 -37.09 -8.39
CA ILE A 203 -6.01 -36.57 -7.58
C ILE A 203 -6.72 -35.49 -8.39
N THR A 204 -7.99 -35.70 -8.72
CA THR A 204 -8.82 -34.73 -9.45
C THR A 204 -9.92 -34.12 -8.58
N GLY A 205 -10.16 -34.68 -7.39
CA GLY A 205 -11.18 -34.21 -6.44
C GLY A 205 -11.18 -35.00 -5.13
N GLY A 206 -12.12 -34.65 -4.24
CA GLY A 206 -12.23 -35.23 -2.90
C GLY A 206 -11.36 -34.54 -1.85
N THR A 207 -11.40 -35.07 -0.64
CA THR A 207 -10.52 -34.70 0.48
C THR A 207 -9.51 -35.81 0.68
N VAL A 208 -8.22 -35.52 0.59
CA VAL A 208 -7.15 -36.52 0.70
C VAL A 208 -6.19 -36.11 1.82
N GLU A 209 -6.00 -37.00 2.78
CA GLU A 209 -5.01 -36.89 3.83
C GLU A 209 -4.05 -38.08 3.74
N ALA A 210 -2.80 -37.82 3.38
CA ALA A 210 -1.78 -38.83 3.16
C ALA A 210 -0.60 -38.56 4.11
N ARG A 211 -0.30 -39.51 4.99
CA ARG A 211 0.69 -39.35 6.06
C ARG A 211 1.66 -40.53 6.11
N SER A 212 2.94 -40.27 6.33
CA SER A 212 3.90 -41.30 6.76
C SER A 212 4.25 -41.13 8.23
N GLU A 213 4.33 -42.24 8.98
CA GLU A 213 4.74 -42.21 10.39
C GLU A 213 6.21 -41.75 10.57
N LEU A 214 7.11 -42.15 9.66
CA LEU A 214 8.56 -41.93 9.80
C LEU A 214 9.27 -42.14 8.46
N HIS A 215 10.15 -41.22 8.05
CA HIS A 215 11.03 -41.33 6.87
C HIS A 215 10.37 -41.52 5.48
N GLY A 216 9.09 -41.88 5.35
CA GLY A 216 8.40 -41.95 4.06
C GLY A 216 7.77 -40.60 3.66
N ALA A 217 7.40 -40.46 2.39
CA ALA A 217 6.66 -39.29 1.93
C ALA A 217 5.18 -39.31 2.38
N GLY A 218 4.52 -38.16 2.40
CA GLY A 218 3.06 -38.12 2.51
C GLY A 218 2.43 -38.76 1.26
N ILE A 219 2.77 -38.22 0.10
CA ILE A 219 2.44 -38.77 -1.23
C ILE A 219 3.74 -38.97 -2.03
N GLY A 220 3.98 -40.17 -2.57
CA GLY A 220 5.15 -40.47 -3.40
C GLY A 220 5.85 -41.76 -2.97
N ALA A 221 7.12 -41.69 -2.56
CA ALA A 221 7.89 -42.88 -2.20
C ALA A 221 8.08 -43.12 -0.69
N GLY A 222 8.22 -44.40 -0.34
CA GLY A 222 8.90 -44.81 0.89
C GLY A 222 10.39 -44.43 0.89
N ALA A 223 11.07 -44.69 1.99
CA ALA A 223 12.50 -44.39 2.12
C ALA A 223 13.36 -45.33 1.26
N VAL A 224 14.49 -44.81 0.78
CA VAL A 224 15.49 -45.52 -0.04
C VAL A 224 14.89 -46.09 -1.34
N ALA A 225 13.93 -45.38 -1.92
CA ALA A 225 13.37 -45.72 -3.23
C ALA A 225 14.29 -45.27 -4.36
N ALA A 226 14.34 -46.04 -5.45
CA ALA A 226 15.12 -45.67 -6.63
C ALA A 226 14.50 -44.50 -7.42
N THR A 227 13.17 -44.37 -7.38
CA THR A 227 12.40 -43.26 -7.97
C THR A 227 11.17 -42.97 -7.11
N SER A 228 10.67 -41.74 -7.17
CA SER A 228 9.54 -41.28 -6.35
C SER A 228 8.21 -41.16 -7.08
N GLY A 229 8.16 -41.63 -8.33
CA GLY A 229 6.94 -41.68 -9.14
C GLY A 229 6.49 -40.34 -9.72
N GLU A 230 5.23 -40.29 -10.10
CA GLU A 230 4.55 -39.12 -10.68
C GLU A 230 3.37 -38.72 -9.79
N VAL A 231 3.23 -37.44 -9.48
CA VAL A 231 2.09 -36.89 -8.73
C VAL A 231 1.42 -35.80 -9.56
N LEU A 232 0.14 -36.02 -9.92
CA LEU A 232 -0.70 -35.05 -10.60
C LEU A 232 -1.89 -34.69 -9.69
N ILE A 233 -2.03 -33.41 -9.35
CA ILE A 233 -3.19 -32.90 -8.59
C ILE A 233 -3.87 -31.81 -9.41
N THR A 234 -5.11 -32.03 -9.84
CA THR A 234 -5.89 -31.05 -10.62
C THR A 234 -7.09 -30.48 -9.87
N GLY A 235 -7.32 -30.91 -8.62
CA GLY A 235 -8.44 -30.48 -7.79
C GLY A 235 -8.51 -31.23 -6.46
N GLY A 236 -9.48 -30.85 -5.63
CA GLY A 236 -9.66 -31.37 -4.27
C GLY A 236 -8.90 -30.59 -3.19
N THR A 237 -8.99 -31.09 -1.97
CA THR A 237 -8.23 -30.60 -0.80
C THR A 237 -7.27 -31.69 -0.37
N VAL A 238 -5.96 -31.44 -0.45
CA VAL A 238 -4.92 -32.46 -0.26
C VAL A 238 -3.97 -32.04 0.86
N THR A 239 -3.90 -32.82 1.93
CA THR A 239 -2.91 -32.68 3.00
C THR A 239 -1.93 -33.85 2.94
N ALA A 240 -0.67 -33.55 2.61
CA ALA A 240 0.40 -34.52 2.45
C ALA A 240 1.49 -34.25 3.49
N LEU A 241 1.59 -35.14 4.49
CA LEU A 241 2.54 -35.01 5.60
C LEU A 241 3.62 -36.10 5.49
N GLY A 242 4.84 -35.67 5.18
CA GLY A 242 6.01 -36.53 5.25
C GLY A 242 6.29 -36.91 6.70
N GLY A 243 6.71 -38.16 6.91
CA GLY A 243 7.33 -38.55 8.17
C GLY A 243 8.67 -37.83 8.31
N ARG A 244 9.24 -37.77 9.51
CA ARG A 244 10.54 -37.12 9.75
C ARG A 244 11.58 -37.55 8.71
N GLY A 245 12.10 -36.61 7.92
CA GLY A 245 13.07 -36.82 6.84
C GLY A 245 12.51 -37.31 5.50
N GLY A 246 11.21 -37.53 5.34
CA GLY A 246 10.55 -37.77 4.04
C GLY A 246 9.74 -36.54 3.60
N ALA A 247 9.58 -36.31 2.30
CA ALA A 247 8.90 -35.13 1.79
C ALA A 247 7.38 -35.13 2.07
N GLY A 248 6.75 -33.95 2.10
CA GLY A 248 5.28 -33.87 2.04
C GLY A 248 4.75 -34.55 0.77
N ILE A 249 5.23 -34.08 -0.38
CA ILE A 249 5.02 -34.72 -1.70
C ILE A 249 6.39 -34.99 -2.35
N GLY A 250 6.67 -36.24 -2.70
CA GLY A 250 7.90 -36.64 -3.40
C GLY A 250 8.62 -37.82 -2.76
N GLY A 251 9.90 -37.64 -2.44
CA GLY A 251 10.78 -38.72 -1.96
C GLY A 251 10.70 -38.96 -0.44
N GLY A 252 10.74 -40.23 -0.05
CA GLY A 252 11.13 -40.60 1.32
C GLY A 252 12.63 -40.37 1.55
N LEU A 253 13.08 -40.49 2.80
CA LEU A 253 14.49 -40.42 3.21
C LEU A 253 15.42 -41.15 2.24
N SER A 254 16.51 -40.50 1.80
CA SER A 254 17.46 -41.01 0.79
C SER A 254 16.84 -41.39 -0.57
N SER A 255 15.80 -40.68 -0.98
CA SER A 255 15.14 -40.83 -2.29
C SER A 255 14.96 -39.46 -2.95
N GLN A 256 15.12 -39.42 -4.27
CA GLN A 256 14.99 -38.21 -5.10
C GLN A 256 13.56 -37.65 -5.08
N GLY A 257 13.36 -36.42 -5.56
CA GLY A 257 12.04 -35.86 -5.78
C GLY A 257 11.21 -36.60 -6.83
N ALA A 258 9.88 -36.50 -6.71
CA ALA A 258 8.97 -36.95 -7.76
C ALA A 258 8.86 -35.90 -8.88
N THR A 259 8.26 -36.28 -10.02
CA THR A 259 7.66 -35.28 -10.91
C THR A 259 6.30 -34.88 -10.34
N VAL A 260 6.08 -33.58 -10.11
CA VAL A 260 4.91 -33.07 -9.37
C VAL A 260 4.23 -31.93 -10.15
N ASP A 261 3.06 -32.22 -10.71
CA ASP A 261 2.19 -31.25 -11.40
C ASP A 261 0.97 -30.93 -10.51
N LEU A 262 1.00 -29.76 -9.86
CA LEU A 262 -0.08 -29.22 -9.03
C LEU A 262 -0.87 -28.20 -9.84
N LEU A 263 -1.84 -28.65 -10.63
CA LEU A 263 -2.56 -27.83 -11.60
C LEU A 263 -3.86 -27.21 -11.06
N GLY A 264 -4.37 -27.71 -9.92
CA GLY A 264 -5.55 -27.16 -9.27
C GLY A 264 -5.79 -27.72 -7.86
N GLY A 265 -6.61 -27.03 -7.07
CA GLY A 265 -7.00 -27.45 -5.71
C GLY A 265 -6.24 -26.71 -4.59
N GLU A 266 -6.53 -27.09 -3.35
CA GLU A 266 -5.81 -26.61 -2.16
C GLU A 266 -4.90 -27.72 -1.62
N ILE A 267 -3.59 -27.47 -1.60
CA ILE A 267 -2.56 -28.45 -1.26
C ILE A 267 -1.74 -27.94 -0.08
N VAL A 268 -1.59 -28.79 0.95
CA VAL A 268 -0.74 -28.55 2.12
C VAL A 268 0.30 -29.67 2.17
N ALA A 269 1.55 -29.36 1.82
CA ALA A 269 2.65 -30.31 1.76
C ALA A 269 3.70 -29.96 2.82
N ARG A 270 3.84 -30.80 3.86
CA ARG A 270 4.69 -30.51 5.02
C ARG A 270 5.61 -31.67 5.37
N SER A 271 6.77 -31.36 5.96
CA SER A 271 7.69 -32.34 6.52
C SER A 271 8.43 -31.81 7.75
N GLU A 272 8.79 -32.73 8.65
CA GLU A 272 9.80 -32.49 9.69
C GLU A 272 11.18 -32.90 9.13
N LEU A 273 12.13 -31.97 9.02
CA LEU A 273 13.49 -32.16 8.45
C LEU A 273 13.59 -32.65 6.99
N GLY A 274 12.49 -33.00 6.31
CA GLY A 274 12.44 -33.16 4.86
C GLY A 274 11.89 -31.91 4.17
N LEU A 275 11.70 -31.97 2.85
CA LEU A 275 11.12 -30.89 2.07
C LEU A 275 9.58 -30.90 2.14
N GLY A 276 8.93 -29.77 1.89
CA GLY A 276 7.50 -29.75 1.61
C GLY A 276 7.19 -30.52 0.32
N ILE A 277 7.89 -30.16 -0.77
CA ILE A 277 7.78 -30.83 -2.08
C ILE A 277 9.18 -31.06 -2.66
N GLY A 278 9.56 -32.31 -2.93
CA GLY A 278 10.87 -32.64 -3.49
C GLY A 278 11.44 -33.96 -2.98
N GLY A 279 12.77 -34.06 -2.90
CA GLY A 279 13.48 -35.20 -2.31
C GLY A 279 13.33 -35.33 -0.78
N GLY A 280 13.72 -36.49 -0.26
CA GLY A 280 13.84 -36.72 1.18
C GLY A 280 15.17 -36.22 1.74
N TYR A 281 15.26 -36.15 3.07
CA TYR A 281 16.52 -35.93 3.79
C TYR A 281 17.45 -37.14 3.62
N ALA A 282 18.76 -36.91 3.51
CA ALA A 282 19.76 -37.94 3.77
C ALA A 282 21.06 -37.34 4.32
N GLY A 283 22.09 -38.19 4.38
CA GLY A 283 23.49 -37.77 4.46
C GLY A 283 24.28 -38.39 3.33
N GLY A 284 23.74 -38.37 2.10
CA GLY A 284 24.26 -39.17 0.98
C GLY A 284 23.52 -38.98 -0.35
N ALA A 285 24.08 -39.58 -1.40
CA ALA A 285 23.96 -39.14 -2.80
C ALA A 285 22.60 -39.27 -3.54
N ASN A 286 21.45 -39.31 -2.86
CA ASN A 286 20.11 -39.39 -3.46
C ASN A 286 19.16 -38.32 -2.86
N GLU A 287 19.55 -37.05 -2.95
CA GLU A 287 18.83 -35.90 -2.36
C GLU A 287 18.29 -34.92 -3.44
N ASP A 288 18.41 -35.27 -4.73
CA ASP A 288 17.95 -34.49 -5.89
C ASP A 288 16.48 -34.06 -5.74
N GLY A 289 16.19 -32.82 -6.13
CA GLY A 289 14.86 -32.28 -6.13
C GLY A 289 13.98 -32.76 -7.28
N GLY A 290 12.69 -32.45 -7.18
CA GLY A 290 11.69 -32.80 -8.19
C GLY A 290 11.57 -31.76 -9.29
N ASP A 291 10.97 -32.16 -10.42
CA ASP A 291 10.35 -31.21 -11.35
C ASP A 291 8.98 -30.82 -10.80
N VAL A 292 8.78 -29.55 -10.43
CA VAL A 292 7.57 -29.06 -9.77
C VAL A 292 6.89 -27.94 -10.57
N VAL A 293 5.60 -28.10 -10.85
CA VAL A 293 4.76 -27.07 -11.47
C VAL A 293 3.58 -26.76 -10.56
N ILE A 294 3.42 -25.48 -10.22
CA ILE A 294 2.23 -24.94 -9.53
C ILE A 294 1.41 -24.18 -10.58
N GLY A 295 0.39 -24.82 -11.14
CA GLY A 295 -0.50 -24.25 -12.15
C GLY A 295 -1.45 -23.17 -11.62
N GLU A 296 -2.03 -22.40 -12.53
CA GLU A 296 -2.81 -21.17 -12.27
C GLU A 296 -3.93 -21.30 -11.23
N HIS A 297 -4.51 -22.49 -11.07
CA HIS A 297 -5.64 -22.73 -10.17
C HIS A 297 -5.26 -23.52 -8.91
N ALA A 298 -3.96 -23.75 -8.67
CA ALA A 298 -3.46 -24.40 -7.47
C ALA A 298 -3.07 -23.40 -6.39
N ARG A 299 -3.43 -23.73 -5.15
CA ARG A 299 -3.03 -23.01 -3.94
C ARG A 299 -2.21 -23.96 -3.07
N VAL A 300 -0.92 -23.70 -2.94
CA VAL A 300 0.05 -24.66 -2.39
C VAL A 300 0.76 -24.07 -1.18
N THR A 301 0.50 -24.62 0.01
CA THR A 301 1.32 -24.35 1.20
C THR A 301 2.40 -25.40 1.31
N ALA A 302 3.67 -25.01 1.16
CA ALA A 302 4.83 -25.89 1.31
C ALA A 302 5.66 -25.45 2.53
N SER A 303 6.03 -26.39 3.42
CA SER A 303 6.86 -26.08 4.59
C SER A 303 7.77 -27.22 5.03
N SER A 304 8.98 -26.87 5.43
CA SER A 304 9.87 -27.72 6.25
C SER A 304 9.94 -27.17 7.67
N SER A 305 10.18 -28.03 8.66
CA SER A 305 10.34 -27.63 10.07
C SER A 305 11.69 -26.98 10.40
N SER A 306 12.50 -26.60 9.39
CA SER A 306 13.77 -25.89 9.57
C SER A 306 13.99 -24.90 8.42
N HIS A 307 14.32 -23.66 8.75
CA HIS A 307 14.66 -22.57 7.82
C HIS A 307 15.96 -22.83 7.04
N GLU A 308 16.77 -23.79 7.47
CA GLU A 308 17.98 -24.23 6.77
C GLU A 308 17.65 -25.11 5.55
N ILE A 309 16.42 -25.61 5.48
CA ILE A 309 15.94 -26.54 4.46
C ILE A 309 14.91 -25.81 3.57
N SER A 310 14.99 -26.00 2.26
CA SER A 310 14.05 -25.40 1.32
C SER A 310 12.63 -26.00 1.49
N ALA A 311 11.59 -25.21 1.24
CA ALA A 311 10.22 -25.69 1.16
C ALA A 311 10.01 -26.61 -0.05
N ILE A 312 10.68 -26.28 -1.17
CA ILE A 312 10.54 -26.96 -2.46
C ILE A 312 11.91 -27.13 -3.11
N GLY A 313 12.07 -28.20 -3.89
CA GLY A 313 13.24 -28.45 -4.74
C GLY A 313 14.14 -29.50 -4.11
N ALA A 314 15.37 -29.10 -3.74
CA ALA A 314 16.33 -29.93 -3.03
C ALA A 314 16.74 -29.32 -1.68
N ARG A 315 17.47 -30.10 -0.88
CA ARG A 315 18.03 -29.64 0.38
C ARG A 315 19.27 -28.78 0.13
N HIS A 316 19.33 -27.61 0.77
CA HIS A 316 20.55 -26.82 0.85
C HIS A 316 21.45 -27.39 1.94
N TYR A 317 22.50 -28.13 1.56
CA TYR A 317 23.48 -28.69 2.49
C TYR A 317 24.86 -28.80 1.85
N VAL A 318 25.87 -28.28 2.56
CA VAL A 318 27.28 -28.33 2.17
C VAL A 318 28.05 -28.76 3.42
N PRO A 319 28.63 -29.99 3.41
CA PRO A 319 30.01 -30.11 2.93
C PRO A 319 30.34 -31.37 2.09
N ASP A 320 31.56 -31.34 1.53
CA ASP A 320 32.31 -32.38 0.81
C ASP A 320 31.76 -32.94 -0.52
N ASN A 321 30.44 -33.15 -0.68
CA ASN A 321 29.89 -33.86 -1.86
C ASN A 321 29.24 -32.96 -2.93
N GLY A 322 29.21 -31.64 -2.72
CA GLY A 322 28.42 -30.70 -3.53
C GLY A 322 26.94 -30.66 -3.12
N GLU A 323 26.22 -29.62 -3.54
CA GLU A 323 24.76 -29.54 -3.29
C GLU A 323 24.00 -30.50 -4.22
N PRO A 324 22.93 -31.17 -3.74
CA PRO A 324 22.06 -31.96 -4.60
C PRO A 324 21.31 -31.05 -5.59
N PRO A 325 21.08 -31.47 -6.85
CA PRO A 325 20.40 -30.65 -7.84
C PRO A 325 18.98 -30.23 -7.40
N PHE A 326 18.65 -28.94 -7.46
CA PHE A 326 17.33 -28.38 -7.11
C PHE A 326 16.13 -29.06 -7.80
N GLY A 327 16.33 -29.64 -8.98
CA GLY A 327 15.24 -29.99 -9.90
C GLY A 327 14.73 -28.74 -10.63
N SER A 328 13.43 -28.54 -10.71
CA SER A 328 12.84 -27.31 -11.26
C SER A 328 11.57 -26.88 -10.52
N LEU A 329 11.28 -25.57 -10.53
CA LEU A 329 10.04 -25.01 -9.98
C LEU A 329 9.49 -23.95 -10.94
N THR A 330 8.21 -24.07 -11.31
CA THR A 330 7.45 -23.01 -11.99
C THR A 330 6.22 -22.64 -11.17
N VAL A 331 6.01 -21.34 -10.92
CA VAL A 331 4.89 -20.82 -10.14
C VAL A 331 3.96 -20.00 -11.04
N ALA A 332 2.77 -20.54 -11.32
CA ALA A 332 1.68 -19.88 -12.02
C ALA A 332 0.40 -19.71 -11.16
N GLY A 333 0.22 -20.54 -10.13
CA GLY A 333 -0.76 -20.35 -9.06
C GLY A 333 -0.18 -19.64 -7.83
N GLU A 334 -0.71 -19.95 -6.65
CA GLU A 334 -0.20 -19.42 -5.37
C GLU A 334 0.72 -20.43 -4.67
N LEU A 335 1.97 -20.03 -4.39
CA LEU A 335 2.87 -20.70 -3.47
C LEU A 335 2.94 -19.91 -2.15
N ILE A 336 2.50 -20.54 -1.06
CA ILE A 336 2.53 -19.98 0.29
C ILE A 336 3.72 -20.60 1.04
N LEU A 337 4.61 -19.74 1.51
CA LEU A 337 5.70 -20.06 2.42
C LEU A 337 5.30 -19.58 3.82
N PRO A 338 4.92 -20.46 4.76
CA PRO A 338 4.59 -20.06 6.12
C PRO A 338 5.76 -19.39 6.84
N ALA A 339 5.47 -18.75 7.97
CA ALA A 339 6.50 -18.39 8.94
C ALA A 339 7.40 -19.60 9.24
N ASP A 340 8.67 -19.31 9.54
CA ASP A 340 9.72 -20.29 9.83
C ASP A 340 10.08 -21.27 8.69
N THR A 341 9.64 -20.99 7.46
CA THR A 341 10.02 -21.71 6.23
C THR A 341 10.88 -20.83 5.32
N ALA A 342 11.70 -21.42 4.46
CA ALA A 342 12.37 -20.70 3.37
C ALA A 342 12.24 -21.41 2.02
N LEU A 343 12.17 -20.67 0.92
CA LEU A 343 12.52 -21.16 -0.42
C LEU A 343 14.00 -20.81 -0.67
N ILE A 344 14.82 -21.83 -0.97
CA ILE A 344 16.26 -21.65 -1.22
C ILE A 344 16.56 -21.97 -2.68
N VAL A 345 16.81 -20.93 -3.48
CA VAL A 345 17.12 -21.06 -4.92
C VAL A 345 18.63 -21.20 -5.10
N GLN A 346 19.07 -22.36 -5.61
CA GLN A 346 20.48 -22.66 -5.83
C GLN A 346 21.10 -21.82 -6.97
N ASP A 347 22.43 -21.66 -6.95
CA ASP A 347 23.17 -21.00 -8.03
C ASP A 347 22.88 -21.63 -9.40
N GLY A 348 22.79 -20.81 -10.44
CA GLY A 348 22.42 -21.21 -11.79
C GLY A 348 20.95 -21.63 -12.00
N ILE A 349 20.13 -21.74 -10.94
CA ILE A 349 18.70 -22.03 -11.06
C ILE A 349 17.91 -20.74 -11.26
N THR A 350 16.97 -20.75 -12.20
CA THR A 350 15.98 -19.68 -12.38
C THR A 350 14.58 -20.22 -12.12
N VAL A 351 13.87 -19.64 -11.14
CA VAL A 351 12.46 -19.96 -10.85
C VAL A 351 11.55 -18.95 -11.54
N PRO A 352 10.81 -19.32 -12.60
CA PRO A 352 9.78 -18.45 -13.18
C PRO A 352 8.54 -18.36 -12.29
N VAL A 353 8.20 -17.13 -11.89
CA VAL A 353 6.87 -16.75 -11.40
C VAL A 353 6.14 -16.08 -12.57
N THR A 354 5.11 -16.73 -13.11
CA THR A 354 4.40 -16.24 -14.29
C THR A 354 3.50 -15.04 -13.96
N ALA A 355 2.87 -14.43 -14.97
CA ALA A 355 1.98 -13.27 -14.80
C ALA A 355 0.80 -13.49 -13.82
N THR A 356 0.37 -14.73 -13.63
CA THR A 356 -0.66 -15.13 -12.65
C THR A 356 -0.07 -15.62 -11.33
N GLY A 357 1.22 -15.98 -11.34
CA GLY A 357 1.92 -16.59 -10.21
C GLY A 357 2.07 -15.66 -9.03
N ARG A 358 1.92 -16.21 -7.83
CA ARG A 358 2.14 -15.50 -6.57
C ARG A 358 3.02 -16.32 -5.64
N ILE A 359 3.99 -15.68 -4.99
CA ILE A 359 4.65 -16.21 -3.79
C ILE A 359 4.23 -15.34 -2.60
N THR A 360 3.71 -15.97 -1.55
CA THR A 360 3.07 -15.30 -0.41
C THR A 360 3.50 -15.91 0.92
N GLY A 361 3.08 -15.26 2.02
CA GLY A 361 3.36 -15.67 3.40
C GLY A 361 4.58 -15.00 4.01
N ASP A 362 4.92 -15.44 5.23
CA ASP A 362 5.94 -14.85 6.08
C ASP A 362 7.32 -15.56 5.97
N GLY A 363 7.40 -16.64 5.18
CA GLY A 363 8.63 -17.37 4.93
C GLY A 363 9.62 -16.59 4.07
N ALA A 364 10.90 -16.94 4.20
CA ALA A 364 12.00 -16.28 3.49
C ALA A 364 12.18 -16.81 2.06
N ILE A 365 12.75 -15.97 1.18
CA ILE A 365 13.15 -16.35 -0.17
C ILE A 365 14.61 -15.96 -0.36
N LYS A 366 15.50 -16.94 -0.45
CA LYS A 366 16.96 -16.74 -0.38
C LYS A 366 17.72 -17.68 -1.32
N GLY A 367 19.04 -17.55 -1.33
CA GLY A 367 19.95 -18.37 -2.14
C GLY A 367 20.63 -17.58 -3.26
N ALA A 368 21.51 -18.24 -4.01
CA ALA A 368 22.36 -17.63 -5.02
C ALA A 368 21.79 -17.64 -6.44
N GLY A 369 20.65 -18.32 -6.66
CA GLY A 369 19.95 -18.31 -7.95
C GLY A 369 19.10 -17.06 -8.19
N THR A 370 18.21 -17.15 -9.17
CA THR A 370 17.36 -16.04 -9.63
C THR A 370 15.88 -16.41 -9.58
N ILE A 371 15.01 -15.46 -9.23
CA ILE A 371 13.58 -15.51 -9.54
C ILE A 371 13.30 -14.62 -10.75
N ALA A 372 12.67 -15.20 -11.78
CA ALA A 372 12.15 -14.46 -12.92
C ALA A 372 10.68 -14.11 -12.65
N ASN A 373 10.46 -12.93 -12.07
CA ASN A 373 9.17 -12.51 -11.54
C ASN A 373 8.36 -11.68 -12.56
N ALA A 374 7.38 -12.31 -13.20
CA ALA A 374 6.33 -11.62 -13.97
C ALA A 374 5.01 -11.46 -13.18
N GLY A 375 4.93 -12.04 -11.98
CA GLY A 375 3.73 -12.09 -11.14
C GLY A 375 3.83 -11.16 -9.93
N ALA A 376 3.60 -11.71 -8.73
CA ALA A 376 3.75 -10.98 -7.47
C ALA A 376 4.46 -11.81 -6.38
N ILE A 377 5.32 -11.16 -5.61
CA ILE A 377 5.90 -11.71 -4.38
C ILE A 377 5.58 -10.74 -3.24
N THR A 378 4.97 -11.24 -2.16
CA THR A 378 4.57 -10.40 -1.01
C THR A 378 5.47 -10.57 0.22
N ASN A 379 6.27 -11.64 0.24
CA ASN A 379 7.21 -11.97 1.33
C ASN A 379 8.12 -10.78 1.68
N ALA A 380 8.41 -10.61 2.96
CA ALA A 380 9.25 -9.51 3.45
C ALA A 380 10.76 -9.82 3.32
N ASP A 381 11.18 -11.02 3.69
CA ASP A 381 12.56 -11.48 3.55
C ASP A 381 12.78 -12.08 2.15
N VAL A 382 13.34 -11.25 1.25
CA VAL A 382 13.74 -11.63 -0.10
C VAL A 382 15.19 -11.21 -0.31
N SER A 383 16.08 -12.20 -0.36
CA SER A 383 17.55 -12.07 -0.47
C SER A 383 18.16 -12.88 -1.62
N VAL A 384 17.31 -13.39 -2.52
CA VAL A 384 17.66 -13.98 -3.82
C VAL A 384 17.75 -12.89 -4.90
N ASP A 385 18.41 -13.15 -6.03
CA ASP A 385 18.32 -12.26 -7.20
C ASP A 385 16.89 -12.28 -7.78
N VAL A 386 16.35 -11.12 -8.14
CA VAL A 386 14.99 -10.98 -8.71
C VAL A 386 15.02 -10.12 -9.96
N THR A 387 14.54 -10.70 -11.05
CA THR A 387 14.38 -10.03 -12.35
C THR A 387 12.89 -9.85 -12.68
N GLY A 388 12.56 -8.86 -13.51
CA GLY A 388 11.17 -8.52 -13.85
C GLY A 388 10.57 -7.51 -12.86
N HIS A 389 9.47 -7.86 -12.18
CA HIS A 389 8.86 -7.02 -11.15
C HIS A 389 9.75 -6.96 -9.90
N HIS A 390 10.56 -5.91 -9.82
CA HIS A 390 11.52 -5.68 -8.74
C HIS A 390 11.85 -4.17 -8.66
N TYR A 391 10.98 -3.39 -8.00
CA TYR A 391 10.99 -1.94 -8.08
C TYR A 391 11.25 -1.27 -6.73
N LEU A 392 12.06 -0.20 -6.72
CA LEU A 392 12.08 0.80 -5.64
C LEU A 392 11.02 1.86 -5.88
N VAL A 393 10.27 2.21 -4.85
CA VAL A 393 9.60 3.49 -4.78
C VAL A 393 10.19 4.30 -3.63
N THR A 394 10.73 5.47 -3.97
CA THR A 394 11.22 6.46 -3.00
C THR A 394 10.15 7.51 -2.79
N PHE A 395 9.72 7.67 -1.55
CA PHE A 395 8.72 8.62 -1.10
C PHE A 395 9.43 9.87 -0.56
N GLU A 396 9.51 10.91 -1.38
CA GLU A 396 10.18 12.17 -1.05
C GLU A 396 9.20 13.11 -0.33
N PRO A 397 9.49 13.55 0.92
CA PRO A 397 8.63 14.45 1.68
C PRO A 397 8.34 15.79 1.00
N ASN A 398 9.19 16.18 0.03
CA ASN A 398 9.00 17.36 -0.82
C ASN A 398 8.80 18.65 -0.01
N LEU A 399 9.58 18.79 1.06
CA LEU A 399 9.61 19.96 1.94
C LEU A 399 10.89 20.79 1.69
N PRO A 400 10.91 22.09 2.05
CA PRO A 400 12.08 22.95 1.85
C PRO A 400 13.26 22.56 2.76
N VAL A 401 12.97 21.98 3.93
CA VAL A 401 13.95 21.66 4.98
C VAL A 401 14.22 20.16 4.99
N GLY A 402 15.46 19.77 4.66
CA GLY A 402 15.85 18.38 4.40
C GLY A 402 16.16 17.52 5.62
N GLU A 403 15.38 17.61 6.70
CA GLU A 403 15.58 16.76 7.89
C GLU A 403 14.84 15.41 7.82
N GLU A 404 13.73 15.34 7.07
CA GLU A 404 12.97 14.09 6.90
C GLU A 404 13.63 13.13 5.89
N THR A 405 13.83 11.88 6.31
CA THR A 405 14.54 10.88 5.48
C THR A 405 13.57 10.18 4.54
N PRO A 406 13.78 10.21 3.20
CA PRO A 406 12.82 9.62 2.26
C PRO A 406 12.62 8.11 2.47
N GLU A 407 11.37 7.69 2.66
CA GLU A 407 11.02 6.27 2.80
C GLU A 407 11.25 5.54 1.48
N ARG A 408 11.73 4.29 1.55
CA ARG A 408 12.05 3.47 0.39
C ARG A 408 11.40 2.11 0.51
N VAL A 409 10.32 1.90 -0.24
CA VAL A 409 9.58 0.64 -0.27
C VAL A 409 10.01 -0.15 -1.50
N ARG A 410 10.42 -1.41 -1.30
CA ARG A 410 10.72 -2.35 -2.39
C ARG A 410 9.51 -3.24 -2.67
N VAL A 411 9.13 -3.31 -3.95
CA VAL A 411 7.91 -3.95 -4.44
C VAL A 411 8.26 -4.99 -5.50
N TYR A 412 7.89 -6.24 -5.26
CA TYR A 412 8.11 -7.36 -6.17
C TYR A 412 6.83 -7.72 -6.95
N ALA A 413 6.12 -6.69 -7.44
CA ALA A 413 4.87 -6.82 -8.18
C ALA A 413 4.65 -5.59 -9.08
N SER A 414 3.68 -5.66 -10.00
CA SER A 414 3.32 -4.57 -10.90
C SER A 414 2.61 -3.38 -10.23
N THR A 415 2.12 -3.54 -9.00
CA THR A 415 1.51 -2.47 -8.18
C THR A 415 1.75 -2.75 -6.69
N PHE A 416 1.59 -1.73 -5.85
CA PHE A 416 1.65 -1.84 -4.38
C PHE A 416 0.61 -2.83 -3.85
N ALA A 417 -0.65 -2.70 -4.28
CA ALA A 417 -1.74 -3.58 -3.89
C ALA A 417 -1.49 -5.05 -4.30
N ALA A 418 -0.90 -5.30 -5.48
CA ALA A 418 -0.56 -6.65 -5.89
C ALA A 418 0.59 -7.26 -5.07
N GLY A 419 1.55 -6.43 -4.64
CA GLY A 419 2.68 -6.82 -3.79
C GLY A 419 2.40 -6.84 -2.29
N GLY A 420 1.17 -6.55 -1.84
CA GLY A 420 0.85 -6.48 -0.41
C GLY A 420 1.61 -5.37 0.31
N ARG A 421 1.70 -4.18 -0.31
CA ARG A 421 2.35 -2.99 0.24
C ARG A 421 1.36 -1.85 0.33
N ASP A 422 1.41 -1.13 1.44
CA ASP A 422 0.73 0.16 1.64
C ASP A 422 1.63 1.31 1.17
N LEU A 423 1.05 2.49 0.91
CA LEU A 423 1.82 3.70 0.65
C LEU A 423 2.53 4.17 1.93
N ALA A 424 3.62 4.91 1.79
CA ALA A 424 4.24 5.58 2.92
C ALA A 424 3.21 6.48 3.65
N PRO A 425 3.20 6.47 5.01
CA PRO A 425 2.36 7.38 5.79
C PRO A 425 2.79 8.84 5.59
N SER A 426 2.05 9.79 6.15
CA SER A 426 2.48 11.20 6.13
C SER A 426 3.87 11.35 6.76
N PRO A 427 4.86 11.90 6.05
CA PRO A 427 6.22 12.04 6.56
C PRO A 427 6.38 13.21 7.54
N ALA A 428 5.34 14.05 7.72
CA ALA A 428 5.37 15.20 8.60
C ALA A 428 3.97 15.53 9.14
N ALA A 429 3.89 16.49 10.06
CA ALA A 429 2.68 16.84 10.81
C ALA A 429 1.64 17.68 10.04
N GLY A 430 1.94 18.12 8.81
CA GLY A 430 0.99 18.83 7.95
C GLY A 430 -0.04 17.89 7.32
N THR A 431 -1.04 18.47 6.66
CA THR A 431 -2.09 17.72 5.96
C THR A 431 -1.61 17.26 4.58
N LEU A 432 -1.19 15.99 4.48
CA LEU A 432 -0.82 15.36 3.20
C LEU A 432 -2.05 15.24 2.28
N ALA A 433 -1.99 15.86 1.10
CA ALA A 433 -3.00 15.73 0.05
C ALA A 433 -2.85 14.40 -0.70
N GLY A 434 -1.62 13.94 -0.91
CA GLY A 434 -1.31 12.65 -1.53
C GLY A 434 0.14 12.53 -1.98
N TRP A 435 0.46 11.41 -2.62
CA TRP A 435 1.75 11.15 -3.27
C TRP A 435 1.59 11.33 -4.78
N PHE A 436 2.53 11.99 -5.45
CA PHE A 436 2.41 12.39 -6.86
C PHE A 436 3.66 12.11 -7.69
N SER A 437 3.50 12.01 -9.00
CA SER A 437 4.60 11.78 -9.95
C SER A 437 5.59 12.96 -10.11
N ALA A 438 5.24 14.13 -9.59
CA ALA A 438 6.03 15.36 -9.67
C ALA A 438 5.94 16.13 -8.34
N ARG A 439 6.90 17.03 -8.10
CA ARG A 439 6.91 17.92 -6.93
C ARG A 439 5.66 18.81 -6.84
N GLU A 440 5.11 19.17 -8.00
CA GLU A 440 3.91 19.99 -8.13
C GLU A 440 3.05 19.43 -9.26
N GLY A 441 1.74 19.28 -9.01
CA GLY A 441 0.82 18.63 -9.95
C GLY A 441 1.24 17.19 -10.31
N GLY A 442 1.10 16.82 -11.59
CA GLY A 442 1.36 15.45 -12.05
C GLY A 442 0.21 14.47 -11.75
N GLU A 443 0.48 13.18 -11.89
CA GLU A 443 -0.50 12.13 -11.62
C GLU A 443 -0.38 11.61 -10.19
N GLU A 444 -1.51 11.37 -9.53
CA GLU A 444 -1.58 10.77 -8.19
C GLU A 444 -1.05 9.33 -8.20
N PHE A 445 -0.18 9.04 -7.24
CA PHE A 445 0.38 7.72 -7.00
C PHE A 445 -0.41 7.00 -5.90
N THR A 446 -1.21 6.03 -6.33
CA THR A 446 -2.08 5.21 -5.48
C THR A 446 -1.56 3.78 -5.39
N THR A 447 -2.13 2.95 -4.50
CA THR A 447 -1.72 1.54 -4.37
C THR A 447 -1.95 0.71 -5.65
N THR A 448 -2.77 1.18 -6.58
CA THR A 448 -3.07 0.53 -7.87
C THR A 448 -2.28 1.12 -9.04
N THR A 449 -1.46 2.16 -8.83
CA THR A 449 -0.66 2.78 -9.88
C THR A 449 0.40 1.79 -10.42
N PRO A 450 0.47 1.56 -11.75
CA PRO A 450 1.45 0.64 -12.33
C PRO A 450 2.90 1.02 -12.08
N LEU A 451 3.72 0.01 -11.80
CA LEU A 451 5.17 0.08 -11.70
C LEU A 451 5.81 -0.59 -12.91
N THR A 452 6.73 0.10 -13.56
CA THR A 452 7.50 -0.39 -14.72
C THR A 452 9.01 -0.19 -14.59
N ALA A 453 9.43 0.64 -13.63
CA ALA A 453 10.81 0.93 -13.25
C ALA A 453 10.85 1.46 -11.81
N ASP A 454 12.05 1.54 -11.22
CA ASP A 454 12.29 2.31 -10.00
C ASP A 454 11.83 3.76 -10.21
N ARG A 455 11.12 4.33 -9.22
CA ARG A 455 10.56 5.69 -9.32
C ARG A 455 10.62 6.46 -8.00
N THR A 456 10.63 7.77 -8.13
CA THR A 456 10.40 8.69 -7.03
C THR A 456 8.98 9.22 -7.11
N VAL A 457 8.35 9.40 -5.96
CA VAL A 457 7.05 10.08 -5.80
C VAL A 457 7.18 11.12 -4.70
N TYR A 458 6.44 12.22 -4.84
CA TYR A 458 6.59 13.41 -4.01
C TYR A 458 5.30 13.64 -3.22
N ALA A 459 5.43 13.94 -1.93
CA ALA A 459 4.29 14.41 -1.17
C ALA A 459 3.82 15.76 -1.72
N GLN A 460 2.50 15.95 -1.83
CA GLN A 460 1.89 17.26 -1.97
C GLN A 460 0.98 17.50 -0.78
N TRP A 461 0.96 18.74 -0.32
CA TRP A 461 0.37 19.14 0.96
C TRP A 461 -0.81 20.05 0.71
N THR A 462 -1.87 19.93 1.51
CA THR A 462 -3.00 20.87 1.46
C THR A 462 -2.61 22.12 2.25
N PRO A 463 -2.45 23.29 1.60
CA PRO A 463 -2.14 24.52 2.32
C PRO A 463 -3.34 25.01 3.12
N ASP A 464 -3.09 25.56 4.31
CA ASP A 464 -4.12 26.19 5.15
C ASP A 464 -3.90 27.70 5.32
N ARG A 465 -2.69 28.20 5.08
CA ARG A 465 -2.33 29.62 5.14
C ARG A 465 -1.00 29.95 4.45
N ILE A 466 -0.72 31.25 4.39
CA ILE A 466 0.59 31.82 4.05
C ILE A 466 1.16 32.63 5.23
N ALA A 467 2.48 32.72 5.34
CA ALA A 467 3.18 33.56 6.32
C ALA A 467 4.04 34.61 5.61
N LEU A 468 3.71 35.89 5.82
CA LEU A 468 4.46 37.05 5.32
C LEU A 468 5.54 37.45 6.32
N ARG A 469 6.78 37.58 5.85
CA ARG A 469 7.96 37.96 6.64
C ARG A 469 8.68 39.15 5.99
N PRO A 470 8.35 40.40 6.35
CA PRO A 470 9.14 41.56 5.95
C PRO A 470 10.54 41.51 6.57
N GLU A 471 11.58 41.95 5.85
CA GLU A 471 12.95 42.01 6.38
C GLU A 471 13.08 42.89 7.64
N THR A 472 12.24 43.92 7.73
CA THR A 472 12.14 44.83 8.87
C THR A 472 10.69 45.21 9.17
N THR A 473 10.40 45.44 10.44
CA THR A 473 9.09 45.93 10.91
C THR A 473 9.10 47.42 11.26
N ALA A 474 10.21 48.14 10.99
CA ALA A 474 10.30 49.59 11.13
C ALA A 474 11.19 50.21 10.04
N VAL A 475 10.72 51.29 9.42
CA VAL A 475 11.42 52.04 8.35
C VAL A 475 11.08 53.53 8.35
N THR A 476 11.74 54.29 7.48
CA THR A 476 11.45 55.70 7.19
C THR A 476 10.58 55.83 5.94
N ALA A 477 9.76 56.87 5.85
CA ALA A 477 8.95 57.14 4.67
C ALA A 477 9.82 57.31 3.41
N GLY A 478 9.55 56.47 2.40
CA GLY A 478 10.28 56.36 1.14
C GLY A 478 11.32 55.24 1.09
N ASP A 479 11.43 54.42 2.13
CA ASP A 479 12.17 53.16 2.10
C ASP A 479 11.36 52.06 1.39
N VAL A 480 12.07 51.12 0.75
CA VAL A 480 11.50 49.88 0.21
C VAL A 480 11.79 48.74 1.18
N VAL A 481 10.78 47.94 1.51
CA VAL A 481 10.90 46.77 2.39
C VAL A 481 10.73 45.48 1.57
N PRO A 482 11.81 44.69 1.39
CA PRO A 482 11.69 43.34 0.87
C PRO A 482 10.97 42.43 1.87
N PHE A 483 10.34 41.38 1.37
CA PHE A 483 9.61 40.41 2.18
C PHE A 483 9.69 39.02 1.55
N GLU A 484 9.60 37.98 2.38
CA GLU A 484 9.41 36.59 1.95
C GLU A 484 7.97 36.15 2.27
N VAL A 485 7.40 35.27 1.46
CA VAL A 485 6.13 34.58 1.77
C VAL A 485 6.27 33.08 1.66
N GLU A 486 6.08 32.38 2.78
CA GLU A 486 6.01 30.92 2.81
C GLU A 486 4.57 30.44 2.73
N LEU A 487 4.33 29.35 2.00
CA LEU A 487 3.08 28.59 2.01
C LEU A 487 3.16 27.48 3.07
N LEU A 488 2.13 27.32 3.91
CA LEU A 488 2.15 26.39 5.04
C LEU A 488 0.95 25.42 5.04
N SER A 489 1.18 24.27 5.68
CA SER A 489 0.13 23.34 6.14
C SER A 489 0.28 23.11 7.65
N ASP A 490 -0.71 23.55 8.43
CA ASP A 490 -0.82 23.45 9.91
C ASP A 490 0.26 24.18 10.71
N GLN A 491 1.55 23.93 10.49
CA GLN A 491 2.75 24.75 10.84
C GLN A 491 3.96 24.44 9.93
N LEU A 492 3.80 23.56 8.96
CA LEU A 492 4.87 23.03 8.12
C LEU A 492 5.08 23.92 6.89
N PRO A 493 6.28 24.51 6.67
CA PRO A 493 6.58 25.20 5.43
C PRO A 493 6.60 24.21 4.25
N ILE A 494 5.83 24.49 3.20
CA ILE A 494 5.72 23.66 1.99
C ILE A 494 6.68 24.16 0.92
N ARG A 495 6.62 25.46 0.62
CA ARG A 495 7.48 26.16 -0.36
C ARG A 495 7.44 27.67 -0.13
N ASP A 496 8.41 28.34 -0.73
CA ASP A 496 8.38 29.78 -0.98
C ASP A 496 7.35 30.08 -2.09
N VAL A 497 6.55 31.14 -1.89
CA VAL A 497 5.55 31.67 -2.84
C VAL A 497 5.65 33.20 -2.99
N THR A 498 6.79 33.78 -2.65
CA THR A 498 7.03 35.24 -2.70
C THR A 498 6.71 35.84 -4.08
N ASP A 499 7.16 35.18 -5.15
CA ASP A 499 6.90 35.59 -6.54
C ASP A 499 5.47 35.27 -7.06
N GLU A 500 4.67 34.54 -6.29
CA GLU A 500 3.32 34.11 -6.68
C GLU A 500 2.20 34.98 -6.08
N VAL A 501 2.45 35.66 -4.96
CA VAL A 501 1.41 36.43 -4.24
C VAL A 501 1.12 37.79 -4.89
N VAL A 502 -0.08 38.30 -4.63
CA VAL A 502 -0.47 39.69 -4.95
C VAL A 502 -0.52 40.50 -3.67
N VAL A 503 0.20 41.62 -3.64
CA VAL A 503 0.11 42.64 -2.59
C VAL A 503 -1.12 43.52 -2.85
N SER A 504 -1.88 43.86 -1.81
CA SER A 504 -2.95 44.86 -1.90
C SER A 504 -2.37 46.26 -1.76
N GLU A 505 -2.32 47.01 -2.87
CA GLU A 505 -1.96 48.44 -2.87
C GLU A 505 -2.96 49.25 -2.03
N THR A 506 -2.44 50.11 -1.15
CA THR A 506 -3.24 50.99 -0.29
C THR A 506 -2.56 52.36 -0.17
N GLU A 507 -3.25 53.37 0.38
CA GLU A 507 -2.69 54.72 0.50
C GLU A 507 -1.40 54.75 1.36
N GLY A 508 -0.26 54.82 0.69
CA GLY A 508 1.07 54.79 1.31
C GLY A 508 1.83 53.47 1.17
N VAL A 509 1.30 52.48 0.44
CA VAL A 509 1.92 51.17 0.20
C VAL A 509 1.87 50.87 -1.30
N ASP A 510 3.01 51.07 -1.98
CA ASP A 510 3.18 50.87 -3.42
C ASP A 510 4.08 49.64 -3.69
N VAL A 511 3.79 48.84 -4.72
CA VAL A 511 4.59 47.65 -5.06
C VAL A 511 5.76 48.01 -5.97
N THR A 512 6.94 47.42 -5.73
CA THR A 512 8.16 47.58 -6.51
C THR A 512 8.83 46.24 -6.80
N ASP A 513 9.78 46.20 -7.73
CA ASP A 513 10.55 44.98 -8.07
C ASP A 513 11.36 44.43 -6.86
N ASP A 514 11.70 45.29 -5.89
CA ASP A 514 12.53 44.94 -4.72
C ASP A 514 11.72 44.82 -3.40
N GLY A 515 10.37 44.90 -3.44
CA GLY A 515 9.50 44.86 -2.25
C GLY A 515 8.40 45.92 -2.23
N VAL A 516 7.97 46.36 -1.04
CA VAL A 516 6.97 47.43 -0.88
C VAL A 516 7.60 48.78 -0.53
N LEU A 517 7.30 49.81 -1.30
CA LEU A 517 7.64 51.20 -1.01
C LEU A 517 6.62 51.79 -0.05
N LEU A 518 7.08 52.30 1.09
CA LEU A 518 6.20 52.84 2.14
C LEU A 518 6.33 54.36 2.23
N THR A 519 5.34 55.11 1.75
CA THR A 519 5.41 56.59 1.62
C THR A 519 4.65 57.37 2.69
N ARG A 520 3.78 56.70 3.49
CA ARG A 520 2.98 57.33 4.53
C ARG A 520 3.45 56.94 5.93
N ALA A 521 3.65 57.92 6.80
CA ALA A 521 4.02 57.71 8.20
C ALA A 521 2.85 57.16 9.05
N GLY A 522 3.19 56.31 10.02
CA GLY A 522 2.25 55.53 10.84
C GLY A 522 2.41 54.03 10.64
N ASP A 523 1.43 53.25 11.10
CA ASP A 523 1.42 51.80 10.92
C ASP A 523 0.92 51.45 9.50
N ALA A 524 1.83 51.05 8.62
CA ALA A 524 1.50 50.53 7.29
C ALA A 524 1.09 49.06 7.40
N ILE A 525 -0.04 48.67 6.78
CA ILE A 525 -0.54 47.29 6.76
C ILE A 525 -0.31 46.70 5.37
N VAL A 526 0.74 45.89 5.24
CA VAL A 526 1.02 45.14 4.01
C VAL A 526 0.15 43.90 4.01
N THR A 527 -0.74 43.77 3.02
CA THR A 527 -1.63 42.62 2.86
C THR A 527 -1.22 41.85 1.61
N VAL A 528 -1.00 40.53 1.73
CA VAL A 528 -0.69 39.64 0.61
C VAL A 528 -1.72 38.51 0.50
N THR A 529 -2.00 38.08 -0.72
CA THR A 529 -2.96 37.01 -1.02
C THR A 529 -2.46 36.12 -2.15
N LEU A 530 -2.64 34.81 -2.04
CA LEU A 530 -2.27 33.88 -3.10
C LEU A 530 -3.35 33.86 -4.22
N PRO A 531 -3.01 34.08 -5.50
CA PRO A 531 -3.96 34.06 -6.60
C PRO A 531 -4.67 32.70 -6.73
N GLY A 532 -5.98 32.75 -6.97
CA GLY A 532 -6.82 31.55 -7.09
C GLY A 532 -7.32 30.99 -5.76
N GLU A 533 -6.62 31.26 -4.65
CA GLU A 533 -6.95 30.80 -3.30
C GLU A 533 -7.18 32.01 -2.36
N PRO A 534 -8.29 32.75 -2.50
CA PRO A 534 -8.50 34.03 -1.80
C PRO A 534 -8.61 33.91 -0.27
N GLU A 535 -8.86 32.70 0.25
CA GLU A 535 -8.82 32.41 1.69
C GLU A 535 -7.38 32.41 2.24
N LEU A 536 -6.37 32.19 1.38
CA LEU A 536 -4.95 32.27 1.71
C LEU A 536 -4.46 33.72 1.62
N THR A 537 -4.89 34.52 2.60
CA THR A 537 -4.49 35.92 2.77
C THR A 537 -3.86 36.15 4.14
N THR A 538 -2.88 37.07 4.22
CA THR A 538 -2.24 37.44 5.50
C THR A 538 -1.75 38.89 5.49
N THR A 539 -1.49 39.45 6.67
CA THR A 539 -1.05 40.83 6.83
C THR A 539 0.17 40.96 7.75
N ALA A 540 1.02 41.93 7.47
CA ALA A 540 2.09 42.38 8.35
C ALA A 540 1.99 43.89 8.58
N THR A 541 2.29 44.32 9.80
CA THR A 541 2.35 45.75 10.17
C THR A 541 3.80 46.21 10.20
N ILE A 542 4.09 47.31 9.51
CA ILE A 542 5.41 47.96 9.48
C ILE A 542 5.24 49.39 9.98
N ALA A 543 6.01 49.78 11.00
CA ALA A 543 5.99 51.13 11.54
C ALA A 543 6.83 52.07 10.66
N VAL A 544 6.19 53.10 10.09
CA VAL A 544 6.84 54.07 9.20
C VAL A 544 7.01 55.40 9.92
N THR A 545 8.25 55.83 10.17
CA THR A 545 8.54 57.19 10.66
C THR A 545 8.60 58.18 9.49
N PRO A 546 8.14 59.43 9.65
CA PRO A 546 8.30 60.46 8.61
C PRO A 546 9.76 60.64 8.18
N GLY A 547 9.99 60.90 6.90
CA GLY A 547 11.31 61.16 6.33
C GLY A 547 11.90 62.51 6.70
N ASP A 548 13.09 62.82 6.18
CA ASP A 548 13.74 64.12 6.36
C ASP A 548 12.84 65.28 5.89
N ILE A 549 12.84 66.38 6.65
CA ILE A 549 12.05 67.58 6.35
C ILE A 549 12.47 68.12 4.98
N ALA A 550 11.52 68.16 4.05
CA ALA A 550 11.71 68.66 2.69
C ALA A 550 10.91 69.95 2.41
N SER A 551 9.99 70.30 3.32
CA SER A 551 9.19 71.53 3.24
C SER A 551 8.90 72.06 4.65
N LEU A 552 8.81 73.39 4.76
CA LEU A 552 8.40 74.11 5.95
C LEU A 552 7.14 74.93 5.62
N ALA A 553 6.31 75.15 6.63
CA ALA A 553 5.21 76.10 6.62
C ALA A 553 5.34 77.00 7.86
N LEU A 554 5.75 78.25 7.65
CA LEU A 554 5.88 79.28 8.68
C LEU A 554 4.56 80.06 8.77
N SER A 555 3.88 79.92 9.90
CA SER A 555 2.64 80.63 10.20
C SER A 555 2.86 81.66 11.32
N LEU A 556 2.49 82.91 11.01
CA LEU A 556 2.54 84.09 11.88
C LEU A 556 1.31 84.97 11.60
N PRO A 557 0.78 85.70 12.61
CA PRO A 557 -0.17 86.78 12.37
C PRO A 557 0.37 87.82 11.38
N ASP A 558 -0.46 88.26 10.45
CA ASP A 558 -0.11 89.22 9.38
C ASP A 558 0.11 90.66 9.89
N ARG A 559 -0.16 90.91 11.17
CA ARG A 559 -0.15 92.24 11.80
C ARG A 559 0.21 92.16 13.28
N VAL A 560 1.04 93.10 13.74
CA VAL A 560 1.44 93.27 15.14
C VAL A 560 1.61 94.77 15.45
N ASP A 561 1.37 95.19 16.70
CA ASP A 561 1.64 96.57 17.12
C ASP A 561 3.13 96.75 17.48
N GLN A 562 3.70 97.91 17.18
CA GLN A 562 5.12 98.20 17.37
C GLN A 562 5.57 98.01 18.82
N GLY A 563 6.56 97.13 19.02
CA GLY A 563 7.13 96.78 20.32
C GLY A 563 6.59 95.48 20.93
N GLU A 564 5.50 94.93 20.40
CA GLU A 564 4.97 93.62 20.80
C GLU A 564 5.75 92.46 20.15
N SER A 565 5.49 91.24 20.64
CA SER A 565 6.12 90.01 20.15
C SER A 565 5.09 89.05 19.56
N LEU A 566 5.45 88.34 18.50
CA LEU A 566 4.70 87.19 17.97
C LEU A 566 5.52 85.91 18.16
N THR A 567 4.86 84.80 18.50
CA THR A 567 5.45 83.46 18.43
C THR A 567 5.03 82.80 17.13
N ALA A 568 6.01 82.43 16.31
CA ALA A 568 5.82 81.67 15.08
C ALA A 568 5.42 80.22 15.38
N THR A 569 4.52 79.69 14.57
CA THR A 569 4.29 78.25 14.45
C THR A 569 4.96 77.77 13.16
N VAL A 570 5.87 76.81 13.28
CA VAL A 570 6.52 76.17 12.12
C VAL A 570 6.08 74.72 12.05
N GLU A 571 5.43 74.35 10.95
CA GLU A 571 5.17 72.95 10.63
C GLU A 571 6.19 72.50 9.59
N GLY A 572 6.79 71.33 9.79
CA GLY A 572 7.64 70.69 8.78
C GLY A 572 6.94 69.47 8.21
N ALA A 573 7.20 69.17 6.94
CA ALA A 573 6.79 67.91 6.33
C ALA A 573 7.92 67.32 5.47
N ASP A 574 7.95 66.00 5.39
CA ASP A 574 8.86 65.28 4.49
C ASP A 574 8.46 65.42 3.01
N ARG A 575 9.25 64.81 2.12
CA ARG A 575 8.99 64.84 0.66
C ARG A 575 7.69 64.18 0.21
N PHE A 576 6.99 63.46 1.08
CA PHE A 576 5.70 62.81 0.83
C PHE A 576 4.54 63.53 1.54
N GLY A 577 4.81 64.60 2.30
CA GLY A 577 3.81 65.35 3.05
C GLY A 577 3.52 64.80 4.45
N ASN A 578 4.34 63.87 4.97
CA ASN A 578 4.20 63.41 6.35
C ASN A 578 4.68 64.49 7.32
N ALA A 579 3.85 64.86 8.29
CA ALA A 579 4.19 65.87 9.28
C ALA A 579 5.39 65.44 10.15
N ARG A 580 6.27 66.41 10.42
CA ARG A 580 7.46 66.31 11.29
C ARG A 580 7.23 67.21 12.53
N PRO A 581 6.71 66.67 13.65
CA PRO A 581 6.39 67.46 14.84
C PRO A 581 7.60 68.10 15.53
N ASP A 582 8.80 67.62 15.21
CA ASP A 582 10.10 68.11 15.69
C ASP A 582 10.66 69.28 14.88
N ALA A 583 10.03 69.66 13.76
CA ALA A 583 10.47 70.79 12.93
C ALA A 583 10.66 72.12 13.69
N PRO A 584 9.85 72.50 14.70
CA PRO A 584 10.09 73.66 15.56
C PRO A 584 11.46 73.71 16.26
N GLU A 585 12.09 72.55 16.47
CA GLU A 585 13.39 72.42 17.17
C GLU A 585 14.59 72.39 16.19
N LEU A 586 14.33 72.37 14.88
CA LEU A 586 15.32 72.14 13.82
C LEU A 586 15.47 73.32 12.84
N VAL A 587 14.85 74.47 13.15
CA VAL A 587 14.82 75.66 12.29
C VAL A 587 15.37 76.90 12.98
N THR A 588 16.15 77.67 12.23
CA THR A 588 16.55 79.04 12.61
C THR A 588 15.64 80.05 11.92
N LEU A 589 15.05 80.97 12.68
CA LEU A 589 14.34 82.12 12.13
C LEU A 589 15.31 83.29 11.88
N THR A 590 15.06 84.02 10.79
CA THR A 590 15.75 85.26 10.43
C THR A 590 14.73 86.33 10.04
N SER A 591 15.06 87.61 10.22
CA SER A 591 14.27 88.75 9.74
C SER A 591 15.08 89.55 8.72
N ASP A 592 14.42 90.10 7.70
CA ASP A 592 15.01 91.08 6.79
C ASP A 592 15.21 92.45 7.46
N HIS A 593 14.49 92.73 8.56
CA HIS A 593 14.54 93.99 9.26
C HIS A 593 15.48 93.96 10.49
N PRO A 594 16.59 94.73 10.50
CA PRO A 594 17.69 94.57 11.46
C PRO A 594 17.40 95.06 12.89
N SER A 595 16.19 95.56 13.16
CA SER A 595 15.75 95.90 14.53
C SER A 595 15.17 94.71 15.29
N ASP A 596 14.79 93.65 14.59
CA ASP A 596 13.98 92.60 15.19
C ASP A 596 14.82 91.70 16.08
N VAL A 597 14.22 91.28 17.19
CA VAL A 597 14.89 90.42 18.17
C VAL A 597 14.18 89.08 18.19
N ILE A 598 14.90 88.05 17.75
CA ILE A 598 14.44 86.67 17.66
C ILE A 598 15.02 85.89 18.84
N ASP A 599 14.14 85.25 19.62
CA ASP A 599 14.48 84.32 20.70
C ASP A 599 13.69 83.02 20.50
N GLY A 600 14.39 81.98 20.01
CA GLY A 600 13.76 80.78 19.48
C GLY A 600 12.77 81.11 18.36
N LEU A 601 11.51 80.70 18.52
CA LEU A 601 10.41 81.02 17.60
C LEU A 601 9.66 82.32 17.93
N THR A 602 10.10 83.10 18.93
CA THR A 602 9.44 84.38 19.28
C THR A 602 10.21 85.56 18.71
N ILE A 603 9.53 86.40 17.94
CA ILE A 603 10.06 87.60 17.30
C ILE A 603 9.44 88.83 17.96
N THR A 604 10.26 89.77 18.39
CA THR A 604 9.84 91.11 18.85
C THR A 604 10.09 92.13 17.75
N PHE A 605 9.15 93.05 17.52
CA PHE A 605 9.11 93.94 16.36
C PHE A 605 9.20 95.45 16.76
N PRO A 606 10.41 96.03 16.92
CA PRO A 606 10.53 97.39 17.48
C PRO A 606 10.31 98.53 16.48
N ALA A 607 10.24 98.25 15.18
CA ALA A 607 10.10 99.24 14.11
C ALA A 607 8.80 99.03 13.33
N ALA A 608 8.12 100.11 12.97
CA ALA A 608 6.86 100.06 12.24
C ALA A 608 7.09 100.01 10.71
N SER A 609 7.11 98.80 10.16
CA SER A 609 7.29 98.51 8.74
C SER A 609 6.65 97.15 8.38
N GLU A 610 6.65 96.81 7.10
CA GLU A 610 6.43 95.44 6.62
C GLU A 610 7.74 94.65 6.77
N HIS A 611 7.74 93.55 7.53
CA HIS A 611 8.92 92.73 7.85
C HIS A 611 8.71 91.31 7.33
N VAL A 612 9.77 90.69 6.78
CA VAL A 612 9.74 89.32 6.26
C VAL A 612 10.54 88.42 7.19
N ILE A 613 9.83 87.55 7.91
CA ILE A 613 10.43 86.50 8.74
C ILE A 613 10.62 85.26 7.88
N THR A 614 11.83 84.71 7.85
CA THR A 614 12.17 83.49 7.09
C THR A 614 12.63 82.40 8.05
N ALA A 615 11.91 81.27 8.05
CA ALA A 615 12.36 80.04 8.67
C ALA A 615 13.32 79.29 7.73
N THR A 616 14.44 78.83 8.25
CA THR A 616 15.44 78.04 7.51
C THR A 616 15.72 76.75 8.28
N LEU A 617 15.71 75.61 7.60
CA LEU A 617 16.10 74.33 8.21
C LEU A 617 17.61 74.31 8.47
N ASP A 618 18.01 73.97 9.71
CA ASP A 618 19.42 74.04 10.12
C ASP A 618 20.31 73.01 9.40
N SER A 619 19.74 71.85 9.04
CA SER A 619 20.43 70.77 8.34
C SER A 619 20.53 70.96 6.83
N ASP A 620 19.59 71.68 6.21
CA ASP A 620 19.61 72.06 4.79
C ASP A 620 19.08 73.49 4.60
N PRO A 621 19.97 74.49 4.53
CA PRO A 621 19.59 75.89 4.34
C PRO A 621 18.90 76.22 3.00
N SER A 622 18.71 75.25 2.10
CA SER A 622 17.88 75.41 0.90
C SER A 622 16.39 75.21 1.15
N VAL A 623 16.01 74.57 2.28
CA VAL A 623 14.63 74.41 2.72
C VAL A 623 14.26 75.60 3.60
N THR A 624 13.48 76.53 3.04
CA THR A 624 13.00 77.73 3.72
C THR A 624 11.51 77.98 3.46
N ASP A 625 10.88 78.72 4.36
CA ASP A 625 9.58 79.36 4.11
C ASP A 625 9.55 80.75 4.78
N SER A 626 8.75 81.67 4.24
CA SER A 626 8.72 83.06 4.69
C SER A 626 7.32 83.63 4.87
N ALA A 627 7.12 84.32 5.99
CA ALA A 627 5.88 84.99 6.37
C ALA A 627 6.12 86.50 6.51
N THR A 628 5.16 87.29 6.05
CA THR A 628 5.22 88.76 6.09
C THR A 628 4.33 89.29 7.21
N VAL A 629 4.89 90.17 8.05
CA VAL A 629 4.21 90.78 9.20
C VAL A 629 4.18 92.30 9.03
N THR A 630 3.00 92.90 9.13
CA THR A 630 2.82 94.37 9.11
C THR A 630 2.89 94.93 10.52
N VAL A 631 3.99 95.59 10.86
CA VAL A 631 4.18 96.23 12.18
C VAL A 631 3.53 97.62 12.18
N VAL A 632 2.52 97.81 13.01
CA VAL A 632 1.72 99.03 13.10
C VAL A 632 2.38 100.03 14.05
N PRO A 633 2.53 101.32 13.69
CA PRO A 633 3.07 102.32 14.61
C PRO A 633 2.26 102.41 15.91
N ALA A 634 2.94 102.43 17.05
CA ALA A 634 2.30 102.58 18.34
C ALA A 634 1.50 103.90 18.41
N ALA A 635 0.24 103.84 18.82
CA ALA A 635 -0.65 104.99 18.81
C ALA A 635 -0.20 106.09 19.79
N VAL A 636 -0.12 107.34 19.31
CA VAL A 636 0.16 108.51 20.16
C VAL A 636 -1.08 108.82 21.01
N PRO A 637 -0.98 108.92 22.35
CA PRO A 637 -2.14 109.15 23.21
C PRO A 637 -2.66 110.59 23.12
N GLU A 638 -3.97 110.74 22.89
CA GLU A 638 -4.67 112.04 22.80
C GLU A 638 -5.38 112.39 24.14
N PRO A 639 -5.32 113.66 24.63
CA PRO A 639 -5.84 114.06 25.94
C PRO A 639 -7.36 114.38 25.95
N PRO A 640 -8.00 114.56 27.14
CA PRO A 640 -9.43 114.30 27.32
C PRO A 640 -10.37 115.52 27.16
N ALA A 641 -11.65 115.24 26.92
CA ALA A 641 -12.80 116.12 27.14
C ALA A 641 -13.97 115.26 27.67
N GLU A 642 -14.29 115.34 28.96
CA GLU A 642 -15.34 116.18 29.59
C GLU A 642 -16.77 115.62 29.49
N GLU A 643 -17.41 115.53 30.66
CA GLU A 643 -18.70 114.86 30.91
C GLU A 643 -19.91 115.68 30.39
N PRO A 644 -21.12 115.08 30.35
CA PRO A 644 -21.94 115.17 31.57
C PRO A 644 -22.70 113.89 31.96
N SER A 645 -22.61 113.58 33.25
CA SER A 645 -23.62 112.84 34.07
C SER A 645 -24.92 113.70 34.20
N PRO A 646 -26.07 113.23 34.77
CA PRO A 646 -26.34 111.97 35.47
C PRO A 646 -27.69 111.26 35.15
N GLU A 647 -27.85 110.00 35.58
CA GLU A 647 -28.82 109.57 36.63
C GLU A 647 -28.99 108.03 36.68
N GLU A 648 -28.63 107.48 37.84
CA GLU A 648 -28.98 106.14 38.36
C GLU A 648 -30.44 106.14 38.91
N PRO A 649 -31.02 105.02 39.43
CA PRO A 649 -30.45 103.68 39.64
C PRO A 649 -31.31 102.46 39.21
N ALA A 650 -30.63 101.31 39.13
CA ALA A 650 -31.03 99.94 39.51
C ALA A 650 -32.49 99.41 39.35
N VAL A 651 -32.62 98.15 38.88
CA VAL A 651 -32.94 96.97 39.73
C VAL A 651 -32.68 95.64 38.98
N ASP A 652 -31.93 94.79 39.67
CA ASP A 652 -31.74 93.33 39.66
C ASP A 652 -32.72 92.37 38.90
N GLN A 653 -32.16 91.53 38.00
CA GLN A 653 -32.52 90.10 37.70
C GLN A 653 -33.95 89.74 37.20
N PRO A 654 -34.33 88.46 36.89
CA PRO A 654 -33.61 87.17 36.70
C PRO A 654 -34.06 86.30 35.45
N VAL A 655 -33.64 85.01 35.45
CA VAL A 655 -34.32 83.77 34.91
C VAL A 655 -33.94 83.21 33.50
N ARG A 656 -33.88 81.87 33.44
CA ARG A 656 -33.83 80.95 32.27
C ARG A 656 -35.25 80.77 31.63
N PRO A 657 -35.62 79.63 31.00
CA PRO A 657 -35.14 78.93 29.78
C PRO A 657 -36.23 78.82 28.67
N SER A 658 -35.96 78.03 27.61
CA SER A 658 -36.91 77.09 26.94
C SER A 658 -37.43 77.41 25.52
N ALA A 659 -37.15 76.44 24.62
CA ALA A 659 -37.98 75.84 23.55
C ALA A 659 -38.78 76.67 22.51
N GLY A 660 -38.77 76.16 21.26
CA GLY A 660 -39.81 76.44 20.26
C GLY A 660 -39.46 75.99 18.82
N GLY A 661 -40.16 74.99 18.29
CA GLY A 661 -40.32 74.81 16.83
C GLY A 661 -41.36 75.80 16.26
N PRO A 662 -41.89 75.66 15.01
CA PRO A 662 -42.59 74.42 14.62
C PRO A 662 -42.69 74.07 13.10
N ALA A 663 -43.33 72.91 12.81
CA ALA A 663 -44.26 72.62 11.69
C ALA A 663 -43.78 72.59 10.20
N ARG A 664 -44.44 71.87 9.26
CA ARG A 664 -45.24 70.61 9.24
C ARG A 664 -45.59 70.24 7.76
N ALA A 665 -45.93 68.95 7.51
CA ALA A 665 -46.62 68.38 6.33
C ALA A 665 -45.77 68.06 5.07
N GLY A 666 -46.06 67.01 4.29
CA GLY A 666 -47.01 65.90 4.52
C GLY A 666 -47.26 64.97 3.31
N GLY A 667 -47.75 63.74 3.56
CA GLY A 667 -48.19 62.73 2.56
C GLY A 667 -47.07 61.81 2.03
N ALA A 668 -47.32 60.59 1.51
CA ALA A 668 -48.46 59.67 1.65
C ALA A 668 -48.01 58.23 1.24
N LEU A 669 -48.70 57.19 1.73
CA LEU A 669 -48.51 55.73 1.46
C LEU A 669 -49.09 55.32 0.06
N PRO A 670 -49.06 54.04 -0.44
CA PRO A 670 -48.75 52.76 0.24
C PRO A 670 -48.05 51.63 -0.60
N ASP A 671 -47.95 50.43 0.02
CA ASP A 671 -47.98 49.05 -0.54
C ASP A 671 -46.81 48.53 -1.42
N ALA A 672 -46.48 47.22 -1.46
CA ALA A 672 -47.17 46.01 -0.96
C ALA A 672 -46.24 44.84 -0.54
N GLY A 673 -46.71 43.96 0.37
CA GLY A 673 -46.34 42.52 0.52
C GLY A 673 -44.95 42.20 1.12
N GLY A 674 -44.77 41.30 2.10
CA GLY A 674 -45.66 40.27 2.67
C GLY A 674 -45.52 38.91 1.96
N VAL A 675 -45.41 37.75 2.60
CA VAL A 675 -45.47 37.39 4.05
C VAL A 675 -44.74 36.07 4.34
N ASP A 676 -44.51 35.79 5.63
CA ASP A 676 -44.00 34.55 6.24
C ASP A 676 -44.70 33.24 5.81
N ALA A 677 -44.03 32.08 6.02
CA ALA A 677 -44.38 31.15 7.13
C ALA A 677 -43.94 29.67 6.93
N ALA A 678 -43.05 29.22 7.83
CA ALA A 678 -43.17 28.01 8.66
C ALA A 678 -43.47 26.59 8.07
N LEU A 679 -42.46 25.72 8.21
CA LEU A 679 -42.45 24.50 9.07
C LEU A 679 -43.21 23.20 8.67
N VAL A 680 -42.63 22.07 9.11
CA VAL A 680 -43.19 20.72 9.41
C VAL A 680 -42.87 19.56 8.44
N LEU A 681 -41.81 18.81 8.80
CA LEU A 681 -41.79 17.38 9.15
C LEU A 681 -42.55 16.31 8.29
N ALA A 682 -41.84 15.28 7.81
CA ALA A 682 -42.16 13.85 8.01
C ALA A 682 -41.09 12.90 7.40
N ALA A 683 -41.09 11.62 7.81
CA ALA A 683 -40.03 10.62 7.56
C ALA A 683 -40.53 9.35 6.81
N VAL A 684 -39.64 8.33 6.66
CA VAL A 684 -39.87 6.96 6.10
C VAL A 684 -39.96 6.96 4.54
N GLY A 685 -39.44 6.04 3.72
CA GLY A 685 -38.66 4.78 3.79
C GLY A 685 -38.47 4.23 2.34
N LEU A 686 -38.10 2.98 1.99
CA LEU A 686 -37.57 1.80 2.71
C LEU A 686 -37.10 0.69 1.69
N VAL A 687 -35.84 0.21 1.78
CA VAL A 687 -35.31 -1.12 1.34
C VAL A 687 -35.20 -1.53 -0.16
N ALA A 688 -33.97 -1.95 -0.52
CA ALA A 688 -33.47 -3.01 -1.43
C ALA A 688 -33.94 -3.22 -2.89
N GLY A 689 -32.97 -3.62 -3.73
CA GLY A 689 -33.17 -4.28 -5.03
C GLY A 689 -31.85 -4.81 -5.59
N ALA A 690 -31.69 -6.13 -5.67
CA ALA A 690 -30.49 -6.80 -6.20
C ALA A 690 -30.79 -7.50 -7.54
N ALA A 691 -29.71 -7.95 -8.19
CA ALA A 691 -29.64 -8.97 -9.26
C ALA A 691 -29.78 -8.56 -10.75
N VAL A 692 -28.67 -8.79 -11.46
CA VAL A 692 -28.55 -9.53 -12.74
C VAL A 692 -29.37 -9.09 -13.97
N VAL A 693 -28.65 -8.64 -15.01
CA VAL A 693 -28.92 -9.05 -16.41
C VAL A 693 -27.59 -9.38 -17.12
N LEU A 694 -27.46 -10.61 -17.64
CA LEU A 694 -26.43 -10.97 -18.61
C LEU A 694 -26.80 -10.45 -20.00
N GLY A 695 -25.78 -10.05 -20.76
CA GLY A 695 -25.70 -10.37 -22.20
C GLY A 695 -26.04 -9.26 -23.19
N ALA A 696 -25.00 -8.82 -23.91
CA ALA A 696 -25.05 -8.70 -25.37
C ALA A 696 -23.63 -8.56 -25.95
N ALA A 697 -23.08 -9.63 -26.51
CA ALA A 697 -21.93 -9.51 -27.39
C ALA A 697 -22.34 -8.76 -28.67
N ARG A 698 -21.63 -7.68 -29.02
CA ARG A 698 -21.75 -7.07 -30.35
C ARG A 698 -20.40 -6.63 -30.89
N THR A 699 -19.88 -7.50 -31.76
CA THR A 699 -18.90 -7.23 -32.80
C THR A 699 -18.85 -5.78 -33.30
N ARG A 700 -17.65 -5.20 -33.33
CA ARG A 700 -17.29 -4.18 -34.32
C ARG A 700 -16.08 -4.64 -35.11
N ARG A 701 -16.24 -4.65 -36.43
CA ARG A 701 -15.14 -4.63 -37.39
C ARG A 701 -14.75 -3.16 -37.61
N SER A 702 -13.46 -2.87 -37.48
CA SER A 702 -12.72 -1.87 -38.26
C SER A 702 -11.25 -2.11 -38.01
#